data_AF-A0AAN7HDT2-F1
#
_entry.id   AF-A0AAN7HDT2-F1
#
_cell.length_a   1.000
_cell.length_b   1.000
_cell.length_c   1.000
_cell.angle_alpha   90.00
_cell.angle_beta   90.00
_cell.angle_gamma   90.00
#
_symmetry.space_group_name_H-M   'P 1'
#
loop_
_entity.id
_entity.type
_entity.pdbx_description
1 polymer ?
#
loop_
_entity_poly.entity_id
_entity_poly.type
_entity_poly.pdbx_seq_one_letter_code
_entity_poly.pdbx_strand_id
1 'polypeptide(L)'
;MGLLALGTALDWPEAKKQAHLVRSWGIKQLLEIWNKAKGKERDAMLWGDEVEYLVVTYSKDDPKVLLSLRQADILKALENDTALSKAGCAPPLPDGSNSHTSQPPPVFHPEFGRFMLEATPGKPWGIEFKELLEVEPNMRLRRCIAKAHMLSNEYPITLTTFPRLGSPGVFTDPYYPVSGPKLRSQFVPDEIANPHIRFPTLAANIRSRRGRKVQVNVPVFKDEKTPWPWKDPTVNYDLHNWPEDDDVRNGAAPENFIHMDAMAFGMGSCCLQITFQAKNLTEGRQMYDQLSPLGPILLALTAATPVYKGFLADTDVRWNQISKAVDDRTPEELGEKPLVNDRWRIPKSRYASNSTYISEDPRLRPEYLDPDLVIDESIKQQLLDGGMDDRLATHFAHLFIRDPIVIFSEDLKELDLSKTDHFENIQSTNWQHMRFKPPPADNSIGWRVEFRPMEIQITDFENAAFAVFIVLITRVILSFDLNFYIPIKKVDENMETAHARDAVLTRKFYFRRNLFPTARPSRSGSSTPVASRPPTPTGPVEDEYRLMSVNEIINGTAYAKATSSSPPSSSSSSSSSPPLKRRKTSSSEVEDNEEEDEEFPGLIPLVESYLDSVNVDVATRCQLATYLDLIRKRASGELWTAARWIRHFVARHPEYKRDSVVGEGITRDLVAAVVRIGECEVNGRGFRGVCGAGEGEDGEEGVEGVERLLGGFR
;
A
#
# COMPACT_ATOMS: atom_id res chain seq x y z
N MET A 1 4.47 9.03 -9.48
CA MET A 1 3.24 9.70 -10.03
C MET A 1 3.10 9.74 -11.59
N GLY A 2 1.97 10.30 -12.11
CA GLY A 2 1.75 10.69 -13.52
C GLY A 2 1.87 12.22 -13.77
N LEU A 3 1.74 12.70 -15.03
CA LEU A 3 2.16 14.06 -15.42
C LEU A 3 1.63 15.21 -14.55
N LEU A 4 2.55 16.10 -14.18
CA LEU A 4 2.32 17.42 -13.58
C LEU A 4 2.58 18.51 -14.62
N ALA A 5 1.78 18.49 -15.69
CA ALA A 5 1.78 19.56 -16.68
C ALA A 5 1.09 20.81 -16.10
N LEU A 6 1.71 21.98 -16.31
CA LEU A 6 1.07 23.27 -16.06
C LEU A 6 0.07 23.56 -17.19
N GLY A 7 -1.18 23.82 -16.85
CA GLY A 7 -2.25 24.12 -17.81
C GLY A 7 -3.55 24.57 -17.13
N THR A 8 -4.51 24.98 -17.94
CA THR A 8 -5.81 25.48 -17.50
C THR A 8 -6.76 24.30 -17.26
N ALA A 9 -6.80 23.82 -16.02
CA ALA A 9 -7.64 22.68 -15.64
C ALA A 9 -9.13 23.05 -15.63
N LEU A 10 -9.96 22.24 -16.28
CA LEU A 10 -11.42 22.42 -16.35
C LEU A 10 -12.10 22.06 -15.02
N ASP A 11 -13.16 22.79 -14.69
CA ASP A 11 -14.10 22.39 -13.65
C ASP A 11 -15.01 21.24 -14.14
N TRP A 12 -15.75 20.61 -13.23
CA TRP A 12 -16.58 19.46 -13.58
C TRP A 12 -17.68 19.74 -14.63
N PRO A 13 -18.43 20.86 -14.60
CA PRO A 13 -19.39 21.20 -15.65
C PRO A 13 -18.81 21.21 -17.06
N GLU A 14 -17.61 21.77 -17.27
CA GLU A 14 -16.96 21.74 -18.58
C GLU A 14 -16.26 20.40 -18.86
N ALA A 15 -15.59 19.81 -17.87
CA ALA A 15 -14.92 18.51 -18.01
C ALA A 15 -15.90 17.38 -18.40
N LYS A 16 -17.12 17.37 -17.83
CA LYS A 16 -18.16 16.37 -18.16
C LYS A 16 -18.55 16.41 -19.64
N LYS A 17 -18.56 17.59 -20.28
CA LYS A 17 -18.84 17.72 -21.73
C LYS A 17 -17.73 17.08 -22.58
N GLN A 18 -16.49 17.16 -22.11
CA GLN A 18 -15.30 16.66 -22.82
C GLN A 18 -14.98 15.19 -22.52
N ALA A 19 -15.66 14.57 -21.55
CA ALA A 19 -15.40 13.20 -21.09
C ALA A 19 -15.46 12.13 -22.20
N HIS A 20 -16.36 12.28 -23.19
CA HIS A 20 -16.42 11.38 -24.35
C HIS A 20 -15.22 11.58 -25.29
N LEU A 21 -14.80 12.83 -25.53
CA LEU A 21 -13.67 13.16 -26.40
C LEU A 21 -12.37 12.58 -25.83
N VAL A 22 -12.11 12.84 -24.54
CA VAL A 22 -10.93 12.32 -23.82
C VAL A 22 -10.92 10.79 -23.79
N ARG A 23 -12.06 10.11 -23.58
CA ARG A 23 -12.12 8.64 -23.71
C ARG A 23 -11.77 8.17 -25.13
N SER A 24 -12.36 8.75 -26.17
CA SER A 24 -12.09 8.38 -27.57
C SER A 24 -10.62 8.61 -27.97
N TRP A 25 -10.02 9.71 -27.51
CA TRP A 25 -8.62 10.05 -27.75
C TRP A 25 -7.66 9.18 -26.93
N GLY A 26 -8.01 8.86 -25.67
CA GLY A 26 -7.25 7.94 -24.82
C GLY A 26 -7.20 6.51 -25.36
N ILE A 27 -8.27 6.00 -25.97
CA ILE A 27 -8.26 4.69 -26.65
C ILE A 27 -7.36 4.70 -27.89
N LYS A 28 -7.29 5.80 -28.64
CA LYS A 28 -6.36 5.93 -29.78
C LYS A 28 -4.89 5.98 -29.31
N GLN A 29 -4.60 6.72 -28.24
CA GLN A 29 -3.26 6.71 -27.62
C GLN A 29 -2.90 5.31 -27.08
N LEU A 30 -3.83 4.61 -26.43
CA LEU A 30 -3.62 3.24 -25.95
C LEU A 30 -3.35 2.25 -27.09
N LEU A 31 -4.08 2.33 -28.20
CA LEU A 31 -3.84 1.49 -29.38
C LEU A 31 -2.51 1.81 -30.08
N GLU A 32 -2.07 3.07 -30.06
CA GLU A 32 -0.75 3.46 -30.55
C GLU A 32 0.38 2.90 -29.67
N ILE A 33 0.26 2.99 -28.34
CA ILE A 33 1.19 2.36 -27.38
C ILE A 33 1.21 0.84 -27.60
N TRP A 34 0.05 0.20 -27.69
CA TRP A 34 -0.11 -1.23 -27.96
C TRP A 34 0.64 -1.63 -29.23
N ASN A 35 0.42 -0.94 -30.35
CA ASN A 35 1.08 -1.27 -31.61
C ASN A 35 2.60 -1.01 -31.58
N LYS A 36 3.08 -0.01 -30.83
CA LYS A 36 4.51 0.25 -30.59
C LYS A 36 5.20 -0.72 -29.63
N ALA A 37 4.45 -1.42 -28.76
CA ALA A 37 5.03 -2.13 -27.60
C ALA A 37 4.61 -3.59 -27.41
N LYS A 38 3.58 -4.11 -28.10
CA LYS A 38 3.08 -5.48 -27.88
C LYS A 38 4.12 -6.58 -28.14
N GLY A 39 5.02 -6.35 -29.11
CA GLY A 39 6.17 -7.22 -29.41
C GLY A 39 7.48 -6.80 -28.72
N LYS A 40 7.42 -5.98 -27.66
CA LYS A 40 8.62 -5.48 -26.97
C LYS A 40 9.14 -6.50 -25.96
N GLU A 41 10.43 -6.80 -26.05
CA GLU A 41 11.17 -7.67 -25.14
C GLU A 41 12.40 -6.93 -24.56
N ARG A 42 12.91 -7.43 -23.43
CA ARG A 42 14.06 -6.92 -22.68
C ARG A 42 14.84 -8.07 -22.07
N ASP A 43 16.14 -7.88 -21.91
CA ASP A 43 17.07 -8.90 -21.44
C ASP A 43 16.88 -9.24 -19.95
N ALA A 44 16.45 -8.26 -19.15
CA ALA A 44 16.32 -8.40 -17.70
C ALA A 44 15.04 -7.73 -17.16
N MET A 45 14.52 -8.31 -16.07
CA MET A 45 13.56 -7.63 -15.19
C MET A 45 14.32 -6.55 -14.39
N LEU A 46 13.79 -5.33 -14.36
CA LEU A 46 14.27 -4.27 -13.48
C LEU A 46 13.16 -3.92 -12.48
N TRP A 47 13.47 -3.27 -11.37
CA TRP A 47 12.44 -2.86 -10.41
C TRP A 47 12.83 -1.57 -9.66
N GLY A 48 11.90 -0.98 -8.93
CA GLY A 48 12.13 0.22 -8.13
C GLY A 48 11.08 0.38 -7.04
N ASP A 49 11.49 0.98 -5.94
CA ASP A 49 10.65 1.31 -4.79
C ASP A 49 10.30 2.81 -4.76
N GLU A 50 9.06 3.12 -4.39
CA GLU A 50 8.52 4.47 -4.20
C GLU A 50 8.15 4.59 -2.71
N VAL A 51 8.80 5.52 -1.99
CA VAL A 51 8.68 5.72 -0.54
C VAL A 51 8.08 7.10 -0.26
N GLU A 52 7.00 7.14 0.51
CA GLU A 52 6.30 8.37 0.87
C GLU A 52 6.55 8.78 2.33
N TYR A 53 6.82 10.06 2.57
CA TYR A 53 7.10 10.67 3.87
C TYR A 53 6.08 11.74 4.22
N LEU A 54 5.80 11.91 5.52
CA LEU A 54 5.20 13.12 6.07
C LEU A 54 6.32 14.07 6.53
N VAL A 55 6.18 15.36 6.22
CA VAL A 55 7.03 16.43 6.72
C VAL A 55 6.35 17.09 7.92
N VAL A 56 6.97 16.94 9.09
CA VAL A 56 6.45 17.48 10.36
C VAL A 56 7.39 18.54 10.93
N THR A 57 6.84 19.55 11.60
CA THR A 57 7.61 20.40 12.53
C THR A 57 7.65 19.73 13.91
N TYR A 58 8.83 19.66 14.50
CA TYR A 58 9.09 19.08 15.81
C TYR A 58 10.28 19.78 16.48
N SER A 59 10.18 20.03 17.78
CA SER A 59 11.26 20.48 18.64
C SER A 59 11.15 19.76 19.99
N LYS A 60 12.27 19.60 20.71
CA LYS A 60 12.22 19.09 22.09
C LYS A 60 11.46 20.05 23.01
N ASP A 61 11.57 21.36 22.77
CA ASP A 61 11.00 22.41 23.63
C ASP A 61 9.57 22.85 23.23
N ASP A 62 9.07 22.45 22.05
CA ASP A 62 7.71 22.77 21.62
C ASP A 62 6.73 21.66 22.04
N PRO A 63 5.62 21.97 22.75
CA PRO A 63 4.58 20.99 23.05
C PRO A 63 3.77 20.56 21.81
N LYS A 64 3.95 21.20 20.65
CA LYS A 64 3.22 20.90 19.42
C LYS A 64 4.09 20.22 18.37
N VAL A 65 3.40 19.41 17.56
CA VAL A 65 3.89 18.87 16.29
C VAL A 65 2.84 19.17 15.24
N LEU A 66 3.26 19.75 14.12
CA LEU A 66 2.39 20.19 13.02
C LEU A 66 2.87 19.61 11.69
N LEU A 67 1.99 19.48 10.71
CA LEU A 67 2.35 19.18 9.33
C LEU A 67 2.95 20.43 8.66
N SER A 68 4.20 20.36 8.19
CA SER A 68 4.81 21.48 7.44
C SER A 68 4.28 21.51 6.02
N LEU A 69 3.66 22.62 5.61
CA LEU A 69 3.11 22.82 4.27
C LEU A 69 4.18 23.35 3.28
N ARG A 70 5.45 23.02 3.52
CA ARG A 70 6.63 23.51 2.79
C ARG A 70 7.23 22.53 1.77
N GLN A 71 6.53 21.46 1.41
CA GLN A 71 6.90 20.53 0.33
C GLN A 71 7.44 21.25 -0.93
N ALA A 72 6.77 22.30 -1.40
CA ALA A 72 7.20 23.05 -2.58
C ALA A 72 8.52 23.82 -2.39
N ASP A 73 8.81 24.31 -1.19
CA ASP A 73 10.11 24.94 -0.88
C ASP A 73 11.22 23.90 -0.80
N ILE A 74 10.93 22.73 -0.22
CA ILE A 74 11.89 21.64 -0.01
C ILE A 74 12.26 20.99 -1.35
N LEU A 75 11.27 20.71 -2.21
CA LEU A 75 11.52 20.24 -3.58
C LEU A 75 12.33 21.26 -4.38
N LYS A 76 12.00 22.56 -4.27
CA LYS A 76 12.79 23.62 -4.90
C LYS A 76 14.21 23.69 -4.34
N ALA A 77 14.43 23.44 -3.05
CA ALA A 77 15.76 23.38 -2.47
C ALA A 77 16.57 22.22 -3.06
N LEU A 78 15.96 21.02 -3.14
CA LEU A 78 16.55 19.82 -3.76
C LEU A 78 16.90 20.04 -5.25
N GLU A 79 16.01 20.66 -6.02
CA GLU A 79 16.25 21.02 -7.44
C GLU A 79 17.43 21.98 -7.63
N ASN A 80 17.74 22.82 -6.63
CA ASN A 80 18.80 23.82 -6.70
C ASN A 80 20.14 23.34 -6.10
N ASP A 81 20.23 22.11 -5.57
CA ASP A 81 21.49 21.57 -5.08
C ASP A 81 22.45 21.24 -6.23
N THR A 82 23.41 22.15 -6.44
CA THR A 82 24.46 22.00 -7.45
C THR A 82 25.56 20.99 -7.08
N ALA A 83 25.55 20.40 -5.89
CA ALA A 83 26.38 19.28 -5.50
C ALA A 83 25.68 17.95 -5.86
N LEU A 84 24.44 17.73 -5.42
CA LEU A 84 23.65 16.54 -5.82
C LEU A 84 23.57 16.37 -7.34
N SER A 85 23.30 17.45 -8.07
CA SER A 85 23.20 17.43 -9.54
C SER A 85 24.55 17.31 -10.29
N LYS A 86 25.70 17.51 -9.61
CA LYS A 86 27.04 17.35 -10.22
C LYS A 86 27.77 16.08 -9.79
N ALA A 87 27.45 15.51 -8.63
CA ALA A 87 28.24 14.44 -8.03
C ALA A 87 28.25 13.15 -8.86
N GLY A 88 27.15 12.82 -9.54
CA GLY A 88 26.99 11.56 -10.30
C GLY A 88 27.08 10.29 -9.44
N CYS A 89 27.10 10.46 -8.13
CA CYS A 89 27.23 9.50 -7.04
C CYS A 89 26.50 10.07 -5.82
N ALA A 90 26.16 9.24 -4.84
CA ALA A 90 25.55 9.69 -3.60
C ALA A 90 26.53 10.45 -2.67
N PRO A 91 26.08 11.45 -1.88
CA PRO A 91 26.84 11.92 -0.73
C PRO A 91 26.95 10.82 0.36
N PRO A 92 28.07 10.76 1.12
CA PRO A 92 28.26 9.77 2.20
C PRO A 92 27.25 9.94 3.34
N LEU A 93 26.93 8.84 4.02
CA LEU A 93 26.03 8.85 5.17
C LEU A 93 26.74 9.40 6.43
N PRO A 94 26.00 9.94 7.42
CA PRO A 94 26.59 10.55 8.62
C PRO A 94 27.42 9.61 9.49
N ASP A 95 27.15 8.30 9.41
CA ASP A 95 27.88 7.24 10.12
C ASP A 95 29.28 6.93 9.52
N GLY A 96 29.66 7.59 8.43
CA GLY A 96 30.91 7.36 7.72
C GLY A 96 30.90 6.11 6.84
N SER A 97 29.74 5.48 6.63
CA SER A 97 29.60 4.40 5.65
C SER A 97 29.73 4.97 4.23
N ASN A 98 30.62 4.35 3.44
CA ASN A 98 30.90 4.79 2.08
C ASN A 98 29.73 4.45 1.14
N SER A 99 28.91 5.45 0.82
CA SER A 99 28.06 5.43 -0.38
C SER A 99 28.89 5.62 -1.66
N HIS A 100 29.95 4.82 -1.83
CA HIS A 100 30.70 4.68 -3.08
C HIS A 100 29.90 3.88 -4.12
N THR A 101 28.68 4.36 -4.36
CA THR A 101 27.76 3.85 -5.34
C THR A 101 27.86 4.75 -6.57
N SER A 102 28.23 4.18 -7.72
CA SER A 102 28.26 4.89 -9.01
C SER A 102 26.84 5.08 -9.57
N GLN A 103 25.92 5.48 -8.69
CA GLN A 103 24.49 5.55 -8.91
C GLN A 103 24.09 7.04 -9.01
N PRO A 104 23.20 7.41 -9.95
CA PRO A 104 22.64 8.75 -9.97
C PRO A 104 21.92 9.09 -8.65
N PRO A 105 21.83 10.38 -8.27
CA PRO A 105 21.18 10.80 -7.03
C PRO A 105 19.70 10.38 -7.01
N PRO A 106 19.12 10.10 -5.83
CA PRO A 106 17.69 9.81 -5.71
C PRO A 106 16.80 10.94 -6.24
N VAL A 107 15.62 10.59 -6.74
CA VAL A 107 14.66 11.56 -7.26
C VAL A 107 13.55 11.77 -6.24
N PHE A 108 13.14 13.04 -6.09
CA PHE A 108 12.04 13.44 -5.20
C PHE A 108 10.89 14.00 -6.02
N HIS A 109 9.68 13.73 -5.55
CA HIS A 109 8.44 14.12 -6.19
C HIS A 109 7.48 14.70 -5.13
N PRO A 110 6.59 15.64 -5.50
CA PRO A 110 5.48 15.99 -4.63
C PRO A 110 4.49 14.83 -4.52
N GLU A 111 3.52 14.95 -3.62
CA GLU A 111 2.30 14.13 -3.60
C GLU A 111 1.11 15.03 -3.23
N PHE A 112 -0.11 14.48 -3.17
CA PHE A 112 -1.34 15.23 -2.94
C PHE A 112 -1.28 16.12 -1.69
N GLY A 113 -0.75 15.61 -0.57
CA GLY A 113 -0.57 16.41 0.64
C GLY A 113 0.56 17.42 0.47
N ARG A 114 0.31 18.70 0.79
CA ARG A 114 1.34 19.76 0.78
C ARG A 114 2.44 19.59 1.85
N PHE A 115 2.27 18.56 2.68
CA PHE A 115 3.17 18.08 3.73
C PHE A 115 3.78 16.71 3.40
N MET A 116 3.62 16.19 2.18
CA MET A 116 4.17 14.88 1.79
C MET A 116 5.42 15.04 0.92
N LEU A 117 6.25 14.00 0.84
CA LEU A 117 7.26 13.82 -0.21
C LEU A 117 7.24 12.38 -0.70
N GLU A 118 7.28 12.14 -2.01
CA GLU A 118 7.57 10.83 -2.62
C GLU A 118 9.06 10.81 -3.00
N ALA A 119 9.79 9.72 -2.75
CA ALA A 119 11.20 9.59 -3.13
C ALA A 119 11.55 8.20 -3.68
N THR A 120 12.27 8.18 -4.79
CA THR A 120 12.62 6.99 -5.58
C THR A 120 14.14 6.85 -5.78
N PRO A 121 14.68 5.64 -6.01
CA PRO A 121 16.09 5.48 -6.33
C PRO A 121 16.42 6.15 -7.68
N GLY A 122 17.61 6.74 -7.82
CA GLY A 122 17.99 7.52 -9.01
C GLY A 122 18.02 6.74 -10.32
N LYS A 123 18.07 5.41 -10.24
CA LYS A 123 17.83 4.47 -11.33
C LYS A 123 17.07 3.25 -10.78
N PRO A 124 16.38 2.46 -11.60
CA PRO A 124 15.84 1.17 -11.16
C PRO A 124 16.95 0.16 -10.81
N TRP A 125 16.66 -0.67 -9.82
CA TRP A 125 17.44 -1.81 -9.37
C TRP A 125 17.49 -2.93 -10.41
N GLY A 126 18.62 -3.62 -10.48
CA GLY A 126 18.84 -4.79 -11.32
C GLY A 126 18.43 -6.13 -10.67
N ILE A 127 19.00 -7.20 -11.22
CA ILE A 127 18.68 -8.59 -10.85
C ILE A 127 19.65 -9.17 -9.81
N GLU A 128 20.79 -8.55 -9.54
CA GLU A 128 21.79 -9.14 -8.64
C GLU A 128 21.33 -9.18 -7.19
N PHE A 129 21.65 -10.26 -6.48
CA PHE A 129 21.26 -10.40 -5.06
C PHE A 129 21.95 -9.38 -4.14
N LYS A 130 23.06 -8.78 -4.60
CA LYS A 130 23.76 -7.70 -3.88
C LYS A 130 23.04 -6.36 -3.98
N GLU A 131 22.39 -6.06 -5.11
CA GLU A 131 21.59 -4.84 -5.26
C GLU A 131 20.39 -4.83 -4.30
N LEU A 132 19.88 -6.00 -3.90
CA LEU A 132 18.85 -6.11 -2.85
C LEU A 132 19.31 -5.56 -1.48
N LEU A 133 20.62 -5.45 -1.25
CA LEU A 133 21.20 -4.87 -0.04
C LEU A 133 21.53 -3.38 -0.18
N GLU A 134 21.50 -2.81 -1.39
CA GLU A 134 21.64 -1.36 -1.61
C GLU A 134 20.34 -0.59 -1.29
N VAL A 135 19.20 -1.29 -1.18
CA VAL A 135 17.86 -0.72 -0.95
C VAL A 135 17.78 0.04 0.39
N GLU A 136 18.14 -0.60 1.50
CA GLU A 136 18.12 0.00 2.85
C GLU A 136 19.06 1.24 2.95
N PRO A 137 20.35 1.18 2.54
CA PRO A 137 21.20 2.36 2.43
C PRO A 137 20.64 3.47 1.53
N ASN A 138 19.94 3.14 0.44
CA ASN A 138 19.39 4.12 -0.48
C ASN A 138 18.11 4.79 0.05
N MET A 139 17.28 4.09 0.83
CA MET A 139 16.18 4.69 1.59
C MET A 139 16.71 5.64 2.67
N ARG A 140 17.72 5.23 3.45
CA ARG A 140 18.41 6.11 4.43
C ARG A 140 19.03 7.34 3.77
N LEU A 141 19.66 7.17 2.61
CA LEU A 141 20.19 8.26 1.81
C LEU A 141 19.10 9.25 1.39
N ARG A 142 17.94 8.76 0.93
CA ARG A 142 16.77 9.59 0.61
C ARG A 142 16.31 10.40 1.83
N ARG A 143 16.21 9.77 3.01
CA ARG A 143 15.86 10.43 4.27
C ARG A 143 16.88 11.49 4.69
N CYS A 144 18.18 11.20 4.56
CA CYS A 144 19.27 12.14 4.83
C CYS A 144 19.21 13.37 3.93
N ILE A 145 19.09 13.15 2.61
CA ILE A 145 18.98 14.21 1.60
C ILE A 145 17.74 15.08 1.87
N ALA A 146 16.58 14.47 2.16
CA ALA A 146 15.37 15.21 2.50
C ALA A 146 15.55 16.09 3.75
N LYS A 147 16.08 15.53 4.85
CA LYS A 147 16.34 16.29 6.10
C LYS A 147 17.36 17.42 5.90
N ALA A 148 18.37 17.24 5.04
CA ALA A 148 19.36 18.28 4.72
C ALA A 148 18.77 19.47 3.95
N HIS A 149 17.61 19.31 3.30
CA HIS A 149 16.91 20.35 2.56
C HIS A 149 15.68 20.93 3.30
N MET A 150 15.54 20.56 4.57
CA MET A 150 14.49 21.01 5.50
C MET A 150 15.04 22.04 6.50
N LEU A 151 14.13 22.73 7.19
CA LEU A 151 14.49 23.53 8.36
C LEU A 151 14.98 22.62 9.50
N SER A 152 15.77 23.20 10.43
CA SER A 152 16.30 22.46 11.59
C SER A 152 15.23 21.71 12.40
N ASN A 153 14.04 22.31 12.56
CA ASN A 153 12.87 21.76 13.23
C ASN A 153 11.93 20.94 12.32
N GLU A 154 12.21 20.76 11.04
CA GLU A 154 11.39 19.97 10.11
C GLU A 154 11.99 18.56 9.91
N TYR A 155 11.17 17.51 9.91
CA TYR A 155 11.63 16.12 9.81
C TYR A 155 10.82 15.29 8.79
N PRO A 156 11.47 14.46 7.95
CA PRO A 156 10.82 13.46 7.10
C PRO A 156 10.55 12.18 7.91
N ILE A 157 9.31 12.00 8.37
CA ILE A 157 8.86 10.80 9.09
C ILE A 157 8.06 9.87 8.18
N THR A 158 8.20 8.57 8.40
CA THR A 158 7.48 7.52 7.66
C THR A 158 6.38 6.95 8.55
N LEU A 159 5.28 7.71 8.67
CA LEU A 159 4.01 7.26 9.23
C LEU A 159 2.94 7.29 8.13
N THR A 160 2.06 6.29 8.10
CA THR A 160 1.02 6.22 7.07
C THR A 160 0.00 7.34 7.16
N THR A 161 -0.37 7.82 8.35
CA THR A 161 -1.20 9.03 8.52
C THR A 161 -0.63 9.92 9.60
N PHE A 162 -0.86 11.23 9.49
CA PHE A 162 -0.65 12.12 10.63
C PHE A 162 -1.81 11.94 11.63
N PRO A 163 -1.55 11.54 12.89
CA PRO A 163 -2.61 11.10 13.82
C PRO A 163 -3.74 12.12 14.03
N ARG A 164 -3.42 13.41 13.97
CA ARG A 164 -4.34 14.55 14.20
C ARG A 164 -4.63 15.40 12.97
N LEU A 165 -4.47 14.85 11.77
CA LEU A 165 -4.91 15.51 10.53
C LEU A 165 -6.42 15.84 10.66
N GLY A 166 -6.80 17.11 10.51
CA GLY A 166 -8.18 17.55 10.61
C GLY A 166 -8.80 17.52 12.03
N SER A 167 -8.00 17.33 13.08
CA SER A 167 -8.47 17.54 14.46
C SER A 167 -8.73 19.03 14.73
N PRO A 168 -9.68 19.39 15.64
CA PRO A 168 -9.83 20.77 16.10
C PRO A 168 -8.53 21.35 16.68
N GLY A 169 -8.27 22.61 16.34
CA GLY A 169 -7.06 23.33 16.75
C GLY A 169 -6.14 23.64 15.56
N VAL A 170 -4.83 23.67 15.82
CA VAL A 170 -3.80 23.92 14.81
C VAL A 170 -3.03 22.63 14.60
N PHE A 171 -3.00 22.12 13.37
CA PHE A 171 -2.29 20.89 12.98
C PHE A 171 -1.39 21.08 11.74
N THR A 172 -1.24 22.30 11.22
CA THR A 172 -0.35 22.65 10.10
C THR A 172 0.51 23.86 10.42
N ASP A 173 1.69 23.93 9.80
CA ASP A 173 2.53 25.13 9.75
C ASP A 173 2.86 25.50 8.29
N PRO A 174 2.55 26.73 7.82
CA PRO A 174 1.70 27.73 8.48
C PRO A 174 0.27 27.22 8.73
N TYR A 175 -0.41 27.84 9.69
CA TYR A 175 -1.82 27.62 9.95
C TYR A 175 -2.70 28.29 8.89
N TYR A 176 -3.70 27.56 8.40
CA TYR A 176 -4.79 28.09 7.58
C TYR A 176 -6.15 27.73 8.22
N PRO A 177 -7.15 28.64 8.19
CA PRO A 177 -8.51 28.32 8.63
C PRO A 177 -9.10 27.14 7.85
N VAL A 178 -9.85 26.27 8.52
CA VAL A 178 -10.51 25.12 7.87
C VAL A 178 -11.56 25.55 6.84
N SER A 179 -11.83 24.66 5.89
CA SER A 179 -12.65 24.88 4.70
C SER A 179 -12.00 25.74 3.61
N GLY A 180 -12.66 25.78 2.46
CA GLY A 180 -12.22 26.47 1.25
C GLY A 180 -13.01 26.02 0.02
N PRO A 181 -12.99 26.79 -1.08
CA PRO A 181 -13.80 26.52 -2.28
C PRO A 181 -13.45 25.20 -2.99
N LYS A 182 -12.22 24.68 -2.85
CA LYS A 182 -11.74 23.49 -3.57
C LYS A 182 -12.12 22.20 -2.86
N LEU A 183 -11.92 22.07 -1.55
CA LEU A 183 -12.23 20.87 -0.76
C LEU A 183 -13.60 20.95 -0.08
N ARG A 184 -14.03 22.13 0.40
CA ARG A 184 -15.26 22.36 1.20
C ARG A 184 -15.37 21.52 2.47
N SER A 185 -14.24 21.06 2.99
CA SER A 185 -14.18 20.32 4.26
C SER A 185 -14.63 21.20 5.43
N GLN A 186 -15.16 20.60 6.49
CA GLN A 186 -15.28 21.27 7.80
C GLN A 186 -14.03 21.10 8.69
N PHE A 187 -13.08 20.23 8.28
CA PHE A 187 -11.96 19.78 9.10
C PHE A 187 -10.58 20.24 8.59
N VAL A 188 -10.40 20.43 7.28
CA VAL A 188 -9.11 20.81 6.66
C VAL A 188 -9.23 22.07 5.79
N PRO A 189 -8.17 22.89 5.70
CA PRO A 189 -8.08 24.00 4.73
C PRO A 189 -7.92 23.47 3.30
N ASP A 190 -8.08 24.32 2.28
CA ASP A 190 -7.73 23.95 0.89
C ASP A 190 -6.20 23.77 0.73
N GLU A 191 -5.41 24.56 1.46
CA GLU A 191 -3.94 24.56 1.44
C GLU A 191 -3.30 23.30 2.04
N ILE A 192 -4.11 22.36 2.54
CA ILE A 192 -3.66 21.01 2.89
C ILE A 192 -3.19 20.22 1.64
N ALA A 193 -3.73 20.58 0.47
CA ALA A 193 -3.39 19.98 -0.81
C ALA A 193 -2.23 20.74 -1.50
N ASN A 194 -1.41 20.00 -2.24
CA ASN A 194 -0.32 20.54 -3.04
C ASN A 194 -0.85 21.63 -4.01
N PRO A 195 -0.13 22.77 -4.16
CA PRO A 195 -0.63 23.92 -4.93
C PRO A 195 -0.66 23.70 -6.45
N HIS A 196 -0.06 22.64 -6.99
CA HIS A 196 -0.16 22.29 -8.40
C HIS A 196 -1.61 21.95 -8.75
N ILE A 197 -2.18 22.68 -9.70
CA ILE A 197 -3.62 22.74 -10.02
C ILE A 197 -4.30 21.37 -10.22
N ARG A 198 -3.53 20.33 -10.61
CA ARG A 198 -3.98 18.92 -10.66
C ARG A 198 -4.69 18.48 -9.37
N PHE A 199 -4.11 18.74 -8.19
CA PHE A 199 -4.63 18.18 -6.93
C PHE A 199 -5.89 18.91 -6.41
N PRO A 200 -5.97 20.25 -6.37
CA PRO A 200 -7.19 20.95 -5.96
C PRO A 200 -8.35 20.76 -6.96
N THR A 201 -8.05 20.64 -8.27
CA THR A 201 -9.09 20.32 -9.27
C THR A 201 -9.57 18.87 -9.15
N LEU A 202 -8.69 17.91 -8.86
CA LEU A 202 -9.09 16.53 -8.59
C LEU A 202 -10.07 16.44 -7.41
N ALA A 203 -9.75 17.09 -6.28
CA ALA A 203 -10.64 17.13 -5.11
C ALA A 203 -12.00 17.82 -5.42
N ALA A 204 -11.97 18.96 -6.12
CA ALA A 204 -13.18 19.71 -6.47
C ALA A 204 -14.09 18.95 -7.45
N ASN A 205 -13.50 18.34 -8.49
CA ASN A 205 -14.26 17.63 -9.52
C ASN A 205 -14.80 16.28 -9.03
N ILE A 206 -14.11 15.57 -8.12
CA ILE A 206 -14.67 14.39 -7.43
C ILE A 206 -15.94 14.76 -6.67
N ARG A 207 -15.91 15.79 -5.81
CA ARG A 207 -17.10 16.25 -5.07
C ARG A 207 -18.22 16.69 -6.02
N SER A 208 -17.88 17.47 -7.04
CA SER A 208 -18.87 17.98 -7.99
C SER A 208 -19.48 16.89 -8.89
N ARG A 209 -18.75 15.80 -9.16
CA ARG A 209 -19.28 14.59 -9.83
C ARG A 209 -20.18 13.78 -8.90
N ARG A 210 -19.72 13.52 -7.67
CA ARG A 210 -20.44 12.78 -6.63
C ARG A 210 -21.77 13.46 -6.23
N GLY A 211 -21.83 14.78 -6.33
CA GLY A 211 -23.00 15.60 -5.98
C GLY A 211 -23.17 15.84 -4.47
N ARG A 212 -22.18 15.45 -3.67
CA ARG A 212 -22.07 15.58 -2.20
C ARG A 212 -20.59 15.41 -1.81
N LYS A 213 -20.20 15.66 -0.56
CA LYS A 213 -18.82 15.39 -0.10
C LYS A 213 -18.47 13.91 -0.15
N VAL A 214 -17.16 13.64 -0.22
CA VAL A 214 -16.62 12.28 -0.01
C VAL A 214 -16.83 11.89 1.45
N GLN A 215 -17.16 10.63 1.73
CA GLN A 215 -17.68 10.21 3.02
C GLN A 215 -16.78 9.12 3.63
N VAL A 216 -15.73 9.56 4.32
CA VAL A 216 -14.73 8.66 4.90
C VAL A 216 -15.10 8.37 6.36
N ASN A 217 -15.99 7.40 6.54
CA ASN A 217 -16.38 6.91 7.87
C ASN A 217 -15.52 5.70 8.26
N VAL A 218 -14.87 5.78 9.42
CA VAL A 218 -14.00 4.75 10.01
C VAL A 218 -14.54 4.36 11.39
N PRO A 219 -14.74 3.06 11.70
CA PRO A 219 -15.21 2.65 13.02
C PRO A 219 -14.29 3.19 14.12
N VAL A 220 -14.86 3.80 15.17
CA VAL A 220 -14.08 4.24 16.33
C VAL A 220 -13.74 3.03 17.21
N PHE A 221 -12.53 3.00 17.77
CA PHE A 221 -12.17 2.02 18.79
C PHE A 221 -13.02 2.23 20.04
N LYS A 222 -13.50 1.14 20.65
CA LYS A 222 -14.27 1.18 21.89
C LYS A 222 -13.41 0.69 23.06
N ASP A 223 -12.82 1.63 23.79
CA ASP A 223 -12.12 1.38 25.05
C ASP A 223 -13.07 1.60 26.26
N GLU A 224 -12.59 1.33 27.48
CA GLU A 224 -13.36 1.29 28.75
C GLU A 224 -14.29 2.49 29.00
N LYS A 225 -13.90 3.69 28.53
CA LYS A 225 -14.60 4.96 28.76
C LYS A 225 -14.99 5.66 27.45
N THR A 226 -14.85 5.01 26.29
CA THR A 226 -15.40 5.52 25.04
C THR A 226 -16.93 5.53 25.16
N PRO A 227 -17.60 6.69 25.08
CA PRO A 227 -19.06 6.75 25.22
C PRO A 227 -19.73 5.95 24.11
N TRP A 228 -20.84 5.27 24.43
CA TRP A 228 -21.54 4.39 23.48
C TRP A 228 -23.07 4.57 23.55
N PRO A 229 -23.77 4.86 22.43
CA PRO A 229 -23.22 5.10 21.09
C PRO A 229 -22.30 6.33 21.06
N TRP A 230 -21.19 6.21 20.34
CA TRP A 230 -20.23 7.30 20.18
C TRP A 230 -20.72 8.26 19.10
N LYS A 231 -20.52 9.57 19.31
CA LYS A 231 -20.73 10.61 18.30
C LYS A 231 -19.45 11.39 18.15
N ASP A 232 -19.07 11.63 16.91
CA ASP A 232 -17.83 12.34 16.58
C ASP A 232 -17.90 13.77 17.13
N PRO A 233 -17.13 14.12 18.17
CA PRO A 233 -17.29 15.38 18.88
C PRO A 233 -16.68 16.56 18.11
N THR A 234 -16.10 16.32 16.93
CA THR A 234 -15.52 17.37 16.08
C THR A 234 -16.42 17.78 14.90
N VAL A 235 -17.55 17.09 14.69
CA VAL A 235 -18.50 17.42 13.62
C VAL A 235 -19.29 18.68 13.98
N ASN A 236 -19.25 19.69 13.12
CA ASN A 236 -19.98 20.94 13.32
C ASN A 236 -21.35 20.88 12.64
N TYR A 237 -22.36 20.45 13.39
CA TYR A 237 -23.75 20.37 12.93
C TYR A 237 -24.42 21.74 12.71
N ASP A 238 -23.78 22.85 13.08
CA ASP A 238 -24.27 24.22 12.84
C ASP A 238 -23.54 24.95 11.69
N LEU A 239 -22.65 24.24 10.96
CA LEU A 239 -21.94 24.82 9.81
C LEU A 239 -22.84 24.89 8.57
N HIS A 240 -22.90 26.05 7.92
CA HIS A 240 -23.70 26.29 6.70
C HIS A 240 -22.93 27.13 5.66
N ASN A 241 -21.62 26.90 5.52
CA ASN A 241 -20.78 27.65 4.57
C ASN A 241 -21.01 27.16 3.13
N TRP A 242 -21.31 25.88 2.96
CA TRP A 242 -21.56 25.23 1.69
C TRP A 242 -22.84 24.38 1.74
N PRO A 243 -23.53 24.15 0.61
CA PRO A 243 -24.66 23.21 0.55
C PRO A 243 -24.28 21.80 1.04
N GLU A 244 -23.05 21.35 0.76
CA GLU A 244 -22.55 20.06 1.21
C GLU A 244 -22.29 19.97 2.74
N ASP A 245 -22.43 21.06 3.50
CA ASP A 245 -22.38 20.98 4.97
C ASP A 245 -23.68 20.38 5.55
N ASP A 246 -24.79 20.38 4.79
CA ASP A 246 -25.99 19.62 5.16
C ASP A 246 -25.80 18.10 5.10
N ASP A 247 -24.72 17.60 4.48
CA ASP A 247 -24.45 16.15 4.38
C ASP A 247 -24.44 15.48 5.77
N VAL A 248 -23.83 16.10 6.80
CA VAL A 248 -23.78 15.52 8.16
C VAL A 248 -25.13 15.52 8.86
N ARG A 249 -25.97 16.54 8.61
CA ARG A 249 -27.35 16.62 9.09
C ARG A 249 -28.25 15.59 8.38
N ASN A 250 -27.93 15.23 7.14
CA ASN A 250 -28.55 14.15 6.37
C ASN A 250 -27.93 12.77 6.62
N GLY A 251 -27.14 12.60 7.69
CA GLY A 251 -26.64 11.29 8.13
C GLY A 251 -25.25 10.89 7.61
N ALA A 252 -24.49 11.80 6.98
CA ALA A 252 -23.14 11.46 6.50
C ALA A 252 -22.17 11.08 7.64
N ALA A 253 -22.42 11.57 8.87
CA ALA A 253 -21.70 11.25 10.10
C ALA A 253 -22.54 10.33 11.03
N PRO A 254 -22.50 9.00 10.84
CA PRO A 254 -23.24 8.03 11.65
C PRO A 254 -22.59 7.76 13.01
N GLU A 255 -23.40 7.27 13.96
CA GLU A 255 -22.92 6.89 15.30
C GLU A 255 -21.86 5.78 15.23
N ASN A 256 -20.84 5.88 16.07
CA ASN A 256 -19.70 4.96 16.20
C ASN A 256 -18.66 5.01 15.05
N PHE A 257 -18.69 6.03 14.19
CA PHE A 257 -17.66 6.26 13.17
C PHE A 257 -17.01 7.63 13.30
N ILE A 258 -15.67 7.65 13.26
CA ILE A 258 -14.87 8.85 12.99
C ILE A 258 -15.24 9.33 11.59
N HIS A 259 -15.77 10.55 11.50
CA HIS A 259 -16.28 11.13 10.25
C HIS A 259 -15.28 12.11 9.64
N MET A 260 -14.98 11.92 8.35
CA MET A 260 -14.01 12.70 7.59
C MET A 260 -14.56 12.97 6.18
N ASP A 261 -14.53 14.24 5.75
CA ASP A 261 -15.34 14.74 4.61
C ASP A 261 -14.53 15.21 3.38
N ALA A 262 -13.23 14.87 3.32
CA ALA A 262 -12.28 15.41 2.34
C ALA A 262 -11.27 14.40 1.79
N MET A 263 -10.80 14.64 0.57
CA MET A 263 -9.79 13.83 -0.14
C MET A 263 -8.47 13.68 0.65
N ALA A 264 -8.11 14.70 1.45
CA ALA A 264 -6.90 14.70 2.28
C ALA A 264 -6.84 13.58 3.32
N PHE A 265 -7.99 13.08 3.80
CA PHE A 265 -8.03 11.98 4.77
C PHE A 265 -7.72 10.60 4.15
N GLY A 266 -7.60 10.54 2.82
CA GLY A 266 -7.12 9.37 2.10
C GLY A 266 -5.79 9.64 1.39
N MET A 267 -5.79 10.55 0.42
CA MET A 267 -4.60 10.87 -0.37
C MET A 267 -3.55 11.71 0.38
N GLY A 268 -3.82 12.09 1.64
CA GLY A 268 -2.82 12.58 2.59
C GLY A 268 -2.15 11.47 3.41
N SER A 269 -2.21 10.21 2.95
CA SER A 269 -1.62 9.05 3.62
C SER A 269 -0.42 8.51 2.83
N CYS A 270 0.66 8.13 3.52
CA CYS A 270 1.89 7.62 2.93
C CYS A 270 1.89 6.09 2.77
N CYS A 271 2.54 5.57 1.73
CA CYS A 271 2.70 4.14 1.49
C CYS A 271 4.05 3.72 0.90
N LEU A 272 4.22 2.39 0.79
CA LEU A 272 5.35 1.75 0.11
C LEU A 272 4.83 1.12 -1.19
N GLN A 273 5.33 1.55 -2.34
CA GLN A 273 4.93 1.02 -3.66
C GLN A 273 6.14 0.42 -4.37
N ILE A 274 5.97 -0.72 -5.05
CA ILE A 274 7.05 -1.40 -5.77
C ILE A 274 6.67 -1.58 -7.23
N THR A 275 7.39 -0.91 -8.14
CA THR A 275 7.21 -1.06 -9.60
C THR A 275 8.25 -2.03 -10.16
N PHE A 276 7.79 -3.14 -10.75
CA PHE A 276 8.56 -4.04 -11.59
C PHE A 276 8.45 -3.62 -13.06
N GLN A 277 9.54 -3.68 -13.82
CA GLN A 277 9.56 -3.70 -15.27
C GLN A 277 9.79 -5.14 -15.72
N ALA A 278 8.77 -5.75 -16.32
CA ALA A 278 8.85 -7.09 -16.87
C ALA A 278 9.64 -7.11 -18.19
N LYS A 279 10.16 -8.28 -18.56
CA LYS A 279 10.88 -8.50 -19.82
C LYS A 279 10.01 -8.18 -21.03
N ASN A 280 8.78 -8.69 -21.04
CA ASN A 280 7.82 -8.57 -22.13
C ASN A 280 6.38 -8.48 -21.61
N LEU A 281 5.42 -8.36 -22.54
CA LEU A 281 3.99 -8.27 -22.24
C LEU A 281 3.49 -9.46 -21.39
N THR A 282 3.87 -10.69 -21.75
CA THR A 282 3.39 -11.92 -21.11
C THR A 282 3.86 -12.04 -19.66
N GLU A 283 5.16 -11.82 -19.40
CA GLU A 283 5.70 -11.82 -18.04
C GLU A 283 5.04 -10.72 -17.19
N GLY A 284 4.79 -9.53 -17.76
CA GLY A 284 4.07 -8.45 -17.07
C GLY A 284 2.63 -8.81 -16.69
N ARG A 285 1.88 -9.47 -17.58
CA ARG A 285 0.51 -9.91 -17.30
C ARG A 285 0.47 -11.04 -16.26
N GLN A 286 1.40 -12.00 -16.35
CA GLN A 286 1.56 -13.05 -15.34
C GLN A 286 1.90 -12.46 -13.98
N MET A 287 2.83 -11.50 -13.90
CA MET A 287 3.23 -10.88 -12.63
C MET A 287 2.11 -10.04 -11.99
N TYR A 288 1.30 -9.31 -12.78
CA TYR A 288 0.11 -8.63 -12.25
C TYR A 288 -0.88 -9.64 -11.65
N ASP A 289 -1.11 -10.76 -12.32
CA ASP A 289 -2.07 -11.78 -11.89
C ASP A 289 -1.61 -12.52 -10.63
N GLN A 290 -0.40 -13.08 -10.63
CA GLN A 290 0.10 -13.91 -9.54
C GLN A 290 0.37 -13.11 -8.25
N LEU A 291 0.58 -11.79 -8.34
CA LEU A 291 0.73 -10.93 -7.17
C LEU A 291 -0.60 -10.39 -6.61
N SER A 292 -1.69 -10.37 -7.39
CA SER A 292 -2.98 -9.83 -6.91
C SER A 292 -3.50 -10.52 -5.62
N PRO A 293 -3.48 -11.87 -5.49
CA PRO A 293 -3.87 -12.55 -4.24
C PRO A 293 -2.99 -12.23 -3.03
N LEU A 294 -1.75 -11.77 -3.22
CA LEU A 294 -0.85 -11.37 -2.14
C LEU A 294 -1.18 -9.98 -1.58
N GLY A 295 -1.82 -9.12 -2.38
CA GLY A 295 -2.14 -7.74 -2.02
C GLY A 295 -2.80 -7.58 -0.64
N PRO A 296 -3.92 -8.28 -0.33
CA PRO A 296 -4.55 -8.20 1.00
C PRO A 296 -3.71 -8.80 2.13
N ILE A 297 -2.90 -9.83 1.85
CA ILE A 297 -2.03 -10.46 2.85
C ILE A 297 -0.96 -9.47 3.30
N LEU A 298 -0.33 -8.79 2.34
CA LEU A 298 0.69 -7.77 2.61
C LEU A 298 0.07 -6.49 3.20
N LEU A 299 -1.16 -6.12 2.85
CA LEU A 299 -1.91 -5.04 3.50
C LEU A 299 -2.08 -5.31 5.02
N ALA A 300 -2.52 -6.52 5.39
CA ALA A 300 -2.67 -6.91 6.80
C ALA A 300 -1.33 -7.04 7.54
N LEU A 301 -0.28 -7.53 6.87
CA LEU A 301 1.04 -7.76 7.45
C LEU A 301 1.87 -6.46 7.63
N THR A 302 1.60 -5.43 6.82
CA THR A 302 2.25 -4.11 6.91
C THR A 302 1.47 -3.10 7.76
N ALA A 303 0.28 -3.45 8.25
CA ALA A 303 -0.69 -2.57 8.91
C ALA A 303 -0.08 -1.49 9.82
N ALA A 304 -0.31 -0.20 9.52
CA ALA A 304 0.33 0.94 10.17
C ALA A 304 -0.62 2.08 10.55
N THR A 305 -1.95 1.93 10.35
CA THR A 305 -2.91 3.03 10.43
C THR A 305 -4.04 2.82 11.45
N PRO A 306 -3.78 2.93 12.77
CA PRO A 306 -4.78 2.76 13.82
C PRO A 306 -5.40 4.07 14.35
N VAL A 307 -4.95 5.24 13.88
CA VAL A 307 -5.43 6.57 14.33
C VAL A 307 -5.93 7.40 13.15
N TYR A 308 -7.07 8.05 13.34
CA TYR A 308 -7.63 9.04 12.41
C TYR A 308 -8.19 10.24 13.16
N LYS A 309 -7.87 11.46 12.70
CA LYS A 309 -8.44 12.73 13.19
C LYS A 309 -8.37 12.93 14.72
N GLY A 310 -7.38 12.36 15.38
CA GLY A 310 -7.21 12.41 16.84
C GLY A 310 -8.00 11.35 17.62
N PHE A 311 -8.42 10.26 16.98
CA PHE A 311 -9.08 9.12 17.63
C PHE A 311 -8.51 7.78 17.17
N LEU A 312 -8.45 6.81 18.08
CA LEU A 312 -8.20 5.42 17.72
C LEU A 312 -9.37 4.86 16.89
N ALA A 313 -9.06 4.27 15.75
CA ALA A 313 -10.00 3.51 14.91
C ALA A 313 -10.07 2.04 15.37
N ASP A 314 -11.11 1.28 14.99
CA ASP A 314 -11.15 -0.18 15.14
C ASP A 314 -10.66 -0.95 13.89
N THR A 315 -9.91 -0.24 13.03
CA THR A 315 -9.21 -0.76 11.84
C THR A 315 -7.72 -0.40 11.91
N ASP A 316 -6.86 -1.20 11.26
CA ASP A 316 -5.38 -1.02 11.32
C ASP A 316 -4.72 -0.59 10.01
N VAL A 317 -5.49 -0.40 8.93
CA VAL A 317 -4.97 -0.07 7.58
C VAL A 317 -5.73 1.07 6.91
N ARG A 318 -5.10 1.73 5.93
CA ARG A 318 -5.62 2.94 5.25
C ARG A 318 -6.57 2.69 4.07
N TRP A 319 -6.63 1.47 3.55
CA TRP A 319 -7.02 1.23 2.15
C TRP A 319 -8.44 1.70 1.81
N ASN A 320 -9.44 1.35 2.62
CA ASN A 320 -10.82 1.76 2.41
C ASN A 320 -11.08 3.23 2.73
N GLN A 321 -10.17 3.88 3.46
CA GLN A 321 -10.20 5.30 3.76
C GLN A 321 -9.75 6.08 2.53
N ILE A 322 -8.68 5.66 1.85
CA ILE A 322 -8.32 6.22 0.53
C ILE A 322 -9.40 5.90 -0.51
N SER A 323 -9.93 4.66 -0.52
CA SER A 323 -11.03 4.26 -1.40
C SER A 323 -12.23 5.21 -1.35
N LYS A 324 -12.68 5.56 -0.13
CA LYS A 324 -13.78 6.50 0.13
C LYS A 324 -13.40 7.95 -0.17
N ALA A 325 -12.16 8.35 0.09
CA ALA A 325 -11.67 9.73 -0.07
C ALA A 325 -11.60 10.20 -1.52
N VAL A 326 -11.55 9.28 -2.49
CA VAL A 326 -11.64 9.58 -3.93
C VAL A 326 -12.79 8.85 -4.63
N ASP A 327 -13.81 8.41 -3.88
CA ASP A 327 -15.00 7.80 -4.46
C ASP A 327 -15.89 8.86 -5.12
N ASP A 328 -15.84 8.93 -6.44
CA ASP A 328 -16.56 9.90 -7.27
C ASP A 328 -17.96 9.44 -7.71
N ARG A 329 -18.39 8.26 -7.26
CA ARG A 329 -19.64 7.64 -7.72
C ARG A 329 -20.90 8.43 -7.33
N THR A 330 -21.81 8.59 -8.28
CA THR A 330 -23.10 9.24 -8.06
C THR A 330 -24.05 8.33 -7.25
N PRO A 331 -25.16 8.87 -6.70
CA PRO A 331 -26.23 8.05 -6.13
C PRO A 331 -26.87 7.06 -7.12
N GLU A 332 -26.81 7.30 -8.43
CA GLU A 332 -27.30 6.33 -9.43
C GLU A 332 -26.28 5.18 -9.59
N GLU A 333 -24.99 5.49 -9.69
CA GLU A 333 -23.92 4.49 -9.78
C GLU A 333 -23.79 3.64 -8.50
N LEU A 334 -24.08 4.21 -7.33
CA LEU A 334 -24.04 3.54 -6.02
C LEU A 334 -25.25 2.63 -5.75
N GLY A 335 -26.31 2.71 -6.55
CA GLY A 335 -27.56 1.95 -6.31
C GLY A 335 -28.64 2.70 -5.53
N GLU A 336 -28.32 3.85 -4.92
CA GLU A 336 -29.23 4.67 -4.10
C GLU A 336 -30.41 5.23 -4.90
N LYS A 337 -30.26 5.41 -6.22
CA LYS A 337 -31.29 5.89 -7.15
C LYS A 337 -31.40 4.99 -8.40
N PRO A 338 -32.50 5.02 -9.16
CA PRO A 338 -32.55 4.42 -10.49
C PRO A 338 -31.51 5.06 -11.43
N LEU A 339 -31.01 4.31 -12.42
CA LEU A 339 -30.20 4.87 -13.51
C LEU A 339 -31.11 5.70 -14.43
N VAL A 340 -30.75 6.97 -14.64
CA VAL A 340 -31.45 7.93 -15.51
C VAL A 340 -30.45 8.79 -16.28
N ASN A 341 -29.35 9.19 -15.63
CA ASN A 341 -28.29 10.04 -16.19
C ASN A 341 -26.98 9.27 -16.36
N ASP A 342 -26.71 8.30 -15.48
CA ASP A 342 -25.46 7.53 -15.47
C ASP A 342 -25.63 6.15 -16.13
N ARG A 343 -24.54 5.62 -16.71
CA ARG A 343 -24.59 4.46 -17.62
C ARG A 343 -24.68 3.11 -16.93
N TRP A 344 -24.18 2.99 -15.70
CA TRP A 344 -24.00 1.72 -14.99
C TRP A 344 -24.16 1.90 -13.48
N ARG A 345 -24.50 0.80 -12.77
CA ARG A 345 -24.17 0.70 -11.34
C ARG A 345 -22.73 0.21 -11.22
N ILE A 346 -21.93 0.79 -10.34
CA ILE A 346 -20.49 0.52 -10.25
C ILE A 346 -20.13 0.07 -8.83
N PRO A 347 -19.81 -1.22 -8.59
CA PRO A 347 -19.73 -1.79 -7.25
C PRO A 347 -18.57 -1.23 -6.42
N LYS A 348 -17.45 -0.87 -7.06
CA LYS A 348 -16.22 -0.39 -6.42
C LYS A 348 -15.92 1.08 -6.75
N SER A 349 -15.29 1.79 -5.81
CA SER A 349 -14.68 3.12 -6.07
C SER A 349 -13.62 3.04 -7.17
N ARG A 350 -13.21 4.17 -7.76
CA ARG A 350 -12.08 4.23 -8.70
C ARG A 350 -10.72 4.04 -8.01
N TYR A 351 -10.68 4.14 -6.68
CA TYR A 351 -9.62 3.57 -5.84
C TYR A 351 -10.18 2.34 -5.14
N ALA A 352 -9.75 1.14 -5.52
CA ALA A 352 -10.30 -0.12 -5.01
C ALA A 352 -9.41 -1.31 -5.35
N SER A 353 -9.73 -2.51 -4.87
CA SER A 353 -9.08 -3.74 -5.32
C SER A 353 -9.25 -4.00 -6.83
N ASN A 354 -8.34 -4.79 -7.41
CA ASN A 354 -8.39 -5.19 -8.82
C ASN A 354 -9.70 -5.92 -9.17
N SER A 355 -10.24 -5.65 -10.35
CA SER A 355 -11.56 -6.19 -10.78
C SER A 355 -11.46 -7.41 -11.70
N THR A 356 -10.29 -7.66 -12.29
CA THR A 356 -10.05 -8.80 -13.19
C THR A 356 -8.58 -9.15 -13.23
N TYR A 357 -8.32 -10.44 -13.43
CA TYR A 357 -7.06 -10.97 -13.96
C TYR A 357 -6.91 -10.62 -15.45
N ILE A 358 -5.68 -10.56 -15.96
CA ILE A 358 -5.35 -10.06 -17.31
C ILE A 358 -4.43 -10.99 -18.11
N SER A 359 -3.90 -12.08 -17.55
CA SER A 359 -3.01 -12.99 -18.28
C SER A 359 -3.75 -13.91 -19.25
N GLU A 360 -2.97 -14.57 -20.11
CA GLU A 360 -3.39 -15.67 -20.99
C GLU A 360 -2.83 -17.02 -20.46
N ASP A 361 -2.49 -17.08 -19.18
CA ASP A 361 -2.01 -18.27 -18.48
C ASP A 361 -3.07 -19.40 -18.57
N PRO A 362 -2.72 -20.62 -19.02
CA PRO A 362 -3.67 -21.73 -19.16
C PRO A 362 -4.23 -22.25 -17.82
N ARG A 363 -3.76 -21.74 -16.67
CA ARG A 363 -4.30 -21.98 -15.32
C ARG A 363 -5.39 -20.98 -14.92
N LEU A 364 -5.55 -19.86 -15.63
CA LEU A 364 -6.61 -18.88 -15.39
C LEU A 364 -7.97 -19.45 -15.81
N ARG A 365 -8.65 -20.12 -14.87
CA ARG A 365 -10.02 -20.60 -15.05
C ARG A 365 -10.99 -19.43 -15.27
N PRO A 366 -11.98 -19.55 -16.18
CA PRO A 366 -13.06 -18.57 -16.31
C PRO A 366 -13.76 -18.26 -14.98
N GLU A 367 -13.92 -19.26 -14.12
CA GLU A 367 -14.53 -19.15 -12.79
C GLU A 367 -13.71 -18.30 -11.79
N TYR A 368 -12.45 -17.94 -12.11
CA TYR A 368 -11.69 -16.99 -11.30
C TYR A 368 -12.01 -15.52 -11.61
N LEU A 369 -12.74 -15.26 -12.71
CA LEU A 369 -13.11 -13.91 -13.15
C LEU A 369 -14.44 -13.48 -12.53
N ASP A 370 -14.72 -12.19 -12.54
CA ASP A 370 -16.04 -11.67 -12.16
C ASP A 370 -17.01 -11.75 -13.37
N PRO A 371 -18.09 -12.56 -13.32
CA PRO A 371 -19.10 -12.60 -14.38
C PRO A 371 -19.95 -11.32 -14.46
N ASP A 372 -19.96 -10.50 -13.41
CA ASP A 372 -20.71 -9.24 -13.28
C ASP A 372 -19.82 -8.02 -13.60
N LEU A 373 -18.64 -8.23 -14.19
CA LEU A 373 -17.65 -7.17 -14.45
C LEU A 373 -18.19 -6.10 -15.40
N VAL A 374 -18.50 -4.93 -14.84
CA VAL A 374 -18.98 -3.76 -15.59
C VAL A 374 -17.90 -3.26 -16.56
N ILE A 375 -18.18 -3.30 -17.86
CA ILE A 375 -17.30 -2.80 -18.94
C ILE A 375 -18.07 -1.96 -19.96
N ASP A 376 -17.34 -1.13 -20.72
CA ASP A 376 -17.87 -0.51 -21.94
C ASP A 376 -17.58 -1.40 -23.16
N GLU A 377 -18.58 -2.19 -23.56
CA GLU A 377 -18.48 -3.13 -24.69
C GLU A 377 -18.10 -2.45 -26.01
N SER A 378 -18.48 -1.19 -26.22
CA SER A 378 -18.08 -0.41 -27.40
C SER A 378 -16.58 -0.12 -27.40
N ILE A 379 -16.00 0.12 -26.23
CA ILE A 379 -14.56 0.31 -26.06
C ILE A 379 -13.83 -1.03 -26.15
N LYS A 380 -14.38 -2.11 -25.58
CA LYS A 380 -13.84 -3.47 -25.73
C LYS A 380 -13.72 -3.84 -27.21
N GLN A 381 -14.79 -3.64 -28.00
CA GLN A 381 -14.77 -3.96 -29.43
C GLN A 381 -13.72 -3.11 -30.18
N GLN A 382 -13.62 -1.81 -29.92
CA GLN A 382 -12.57 -0.96 -30.52
C GLN A 382 -11.14 -1.44 -30.20
N LEU A 383 -10.91 -2.00 -29.01
CA LEU A 383 -9.61 -2.56 -28.63
C LEU A 383 -9.34 -3.91 -29.34
N LEU A 384 -10.36 -4.77 -29.45
CA LEU A 384 -10.29 -6.02 -30.23
C LEU A 384 -10.01 -5.75 -31.72
N ASP A 385 -10.73 -4.80 -32.32
CA ASP A 385 -10.56 -4.36 -33.71
C ASP A 385 -9.16 -3.75 -33.95
N GLY A 386 -8.60 -3.09 -32.94
CA GLY A 386 -7.21 -2.63 -32.90
C GLY A 386 -6.16 -3.75 -32.69
N GLY A 387 -6.59 -5.00 -32.63
CA GLY A 387 -5.74 -6.18 -32.49
C GLY A 387 -5.16 -6.37 -31.08
N MET A 388 -5.91 -5.99 -30.04
CA MET A 388 -5.68 -6.39 -28.65
C MET A 388 -6.45 -7.69 -28.33
N ASP A 389 -5.97 -8.49 -27.39
CA ASP A 389 -6.67 -9.72 -26.97
C ASP A 389 -7.85 -9.45 -26.02
N ASP A 390 -8.74 -10.45 -25.87
CA ASP A 390 -9.97 -10.36 -25.07
C ASP A 390 -9.73 -9.98 -23.59
N ARG A 391 -8.70 -10.53 -22.95
CA ARG A 391 -8.43 -10.30 -21.52
C ARG A 391 -7.94 -8.88 -21.28
N LEU A 392 -7.01 -8.40 -22.10
CA LEU A 392 -6.47 -7.04 -21.98
C LEU A 392 -7.47 -5.98 -22.48
N ALA A 393 -8.24 -6.28 -23.53
CA ALA A 393 -9.33 -5.42 -23.99
C ALA A 393 -10.44 -5.26 -22.92
N THR A 394 -10.85 -6.35 -22.26
CA THR A 394 -11.78 -6.30 -21.11
C THR A 394 -11.21 -5.47 -19.95
N HIS A 395 -9.93 -5.62 -19.62
CA HIS A 395 -9.29 -4.83 -18.56
C HIS A 395 -9.38 -3.32 -18.82
N PHE A 396 -8.94 -2.86 -20.00
CA PHE A 396 -9.00 -1.42 -20.32
C PHE A 396 -10.44 -0.93 -20.52
N ALA A 397 -11.35 -1.74 -21.07
CA ALA A 397 -12.77 -1.41 -21.15
C ALA A 397 -13.44 -1.28 -19.76
N HIS A 398 -12.93 -1.95 -18.72
CA HIS A 398 -13.33 -1.71 -17.33
C HIS A 398 -12.80 -0.37 -16.80
N LEU A 399 -11.52 -0.04 -17.01
CA LEU A 399 -10.96 1.23 -16.52
C LEU A 399 -11.66 2.46 -17.16
N PHE A 400 -12.06 2.34 -18.42
CA PHE A 400 -12.72 3.39 -19.19
C PHE A 400 -14.24 3.57 -18.91
N ILE A 401 -14.84 2.79 -17.99
CA ILE A 401 -16.19 3.12 -17.47
C ILE A 401 -16.19 4.42 -16.66
N ARG A 402 -15.02 4.81 -16.12
CA ARG A 402 -14.85 6.04 -15.34
C ARG A 402 -14.87 7.28 -16.23
N ASP A 403 -15.30 8.40 -15.67
CA ASP A 403 -15.04 9.70 -16.29
C ASP A 403 -13.61 10.18 -16.01
N PRO A 404 -12.98 10.92 -16.95
CA PRO A 404 -11.79 11.72 -16.69
C PRO A 404 -12.14 12.88 -15.75
N ILE A 405 -11.28 13.14 -14.76
CA ILE A 405 -11.59 14.08 -13.65
C ILE A 405 -10.72 15.35 -13.68
N VAL A 406 -9.52 15.29 -14.25
CA VAL A 406 -8.63 16.46 -14.40
C VAL A 406 -8.26 16.58 -15.86
N ILE A 407 -8.95 17.45 -16.58
CA ILE A 407 -8.71 17.70 -18.02
C ILE A 407 -8.12 19.11 -18.14
N PHE A 408 -7.03 19.28 -18.88
CA PHE A 408 -6.52 20.60 -19.24
C PHE A 408 -7.11 21.04 -20.59
N SER A 409 -7.45 22.34 -20.70
CA SER A 409 -8.02 22.91 -21.94
C SER A 409 -7.06 22.82 -23.13
N GLU A 410 -5.76 22.80 -22.83
CA GLU A 410 -4.64 22.78 -23.75
C GLU A 410 -4.52 21.44 -24.47
N ASP A 411 -4.77 20.33 -23.77
CA ASP A 411 -4.74 18.97 -24.31
C ASP A 411 -5.90 18.71 -25.29
N LEU A 412 -6.98 19.50 -25.23
CA LEU A 412 -8.17 19.33 -26.06
C LEU A 412 -8.06 19.95 -27.46
N LYS A 413 -6.93 20.58 -27.78
CA LYS A 413 -6.75 21.31 -29.06
C LYS A 413 -6.57 20.38 -30.26
N GLU A 414 -5.78 19.33 -30.11
CA GLU A 414 -5.50 18.35 -31.16
C GLU A 414 -5.10 16.99 -30.55
N LEU A 415 -5.35 15.90 -31.28
CA LEU A 415 -4.97 14.55 -30.84
C LEU A 415 -3.50 14.27 -31.16
N ASP A 416 -2.66 14.34 -30.13
CA ASP A 416 -1.25 13.96 -30.23
C ASP A 416 -1.04 12.46 -29.89
N LEU A 417 -0.58 11.69 -30.88
CA LEU A 417 -0.24 10.25 -30.74
C LEU A 417 1.24 10.02 -30.35
N SER A 418 2.02 11.09 -30.16
CA SER A 418 3.34 11.05 -29.51
C SER A 418 3.27 11.27 -28.00
N LYS A 419 2.06 11.47 -27.45
CA LYS A 419 1.78 11.62 -26.01
C LYS A 419 0.78 10.57 -25.50
N THR A 420 0.54 10.57 -24.19
CA THR A 420 -0.35 9.61 -23.51
C THR A 420 -1.40 10.28 -22.62
N ASP A 421 -1.58 11.60 -22.68
CA ASP A 421 -2.25 12.38 -21.63
C ASP A 421 -3.73 12.03 -21.45
N HIS A 422 -4.44 11.66 -22.52
CA HIS A 422 -5.85 11.25 -22.45
C HIS A 422 -6.01 9.82 -21.94
N PHE A 423 -5.08 8.93 -22.29
CA PHE A 423 -5.01 7.59 -21.70
C PHE A 423 -4.67 7.67 -20.21
N GLU A 424 -3.63 8.42 -19.84
CA GLU A 424 -3.21 8.63 -18.45
C GLU A 424 -4.23 9.42 -17.62
N ASN A 425 -5.13 10.19 -18.24
CA ASN A 425 -6.28 10.77 -17.54
C ASN A 425 -7.13 9.70 -16.84
N ILE A 426 -7.38 8.59 -17.53
CA ILE A 426 -8.15 7.44 -17.03
C ILE A 426 -7.25 6.48 -16.22
N GLN A 427 -6.08 6.14 -16.76
CA GLN A 427 -5.16 5.17 -16.16
C GLN A 427 -4.56 5.64 -14.82
N SER A 428 -4.05 6.88 -14.74
CA SER A 428 -3.47 7.40 -13.50
C SER A 428 -4.52 7.68 -12.40
N THR A 429 -5.80 7.72 -12.76
CA THR A 429 -6.93 7.96 -11.83
C THR A 429 -7.84 6.72 -11.63
N ASN A 430 -7.42 5.55 -12.11
CA ASN A 430 -7.83 4.27 -11.55
C ASN A 430 -6.67 3.79 -10.65
N TRP A 431 -6.93 3.63 -9.36
CA TRP A 431 -5.94 3.26 -8.34
C TRP A 431 -6.28 1.88 -7.78
N GLN A 432 -5.63 0.86 -8.32
CA GLN A 432 -5.83 -0.53 -7.90
C GLN A 432 -4.71 -1.01 -6.96
N HIS A 433 -4.77 -2.23 -6.40
CA HIS A 433 -3.66 -2.75 -5.56
C HIS A 433 -2.51 -3.29 -6.42
N MET A 434 -2.82 -3.85 -7.59
CA MET A 434 -1.90 -3.97 -8.72
C MET A 434 -2.25 -2.91 -9.76
N ARG A 435 -1.26 -2.23 -10.36
CA ARG A 435 -1.47 -1.46 -11.60
C ARG A 435 -0.59 -2.02 -12.71
N PHE A 436 -1.21 -2.40 -13.83
CA PHE A 436 -0.52 -2.72 -15.07
C PHE A 436 -0.21 -1.41 -15.80
N LYS A 437 1.07 -1.10 -15.99
CA LYS A 437 1.59 0.19 -16.51
C LYS A 437 2.19 -0.04 -17.91
N PRO A 438 1.54 0.41 -19.01
CA PRO A 438 2.13 0.38 -20.34
C PRO A 438 3.43 1.20 -20.44
N PRO A 439 4.22 1.04 -21.52
CA PRO A 439 5.29 1.97 -21.84
C PRO A 439 4.77 3.40 -22.08
N PRO A 440 5.56 4.43 -21.72
CA PRO A 440 5.34 5.80 -22.19
C PRO A 440 5.46 5.89 -23.73
N ALA A 441 4.95 6.97 -24.32
CA ALA A 441 4.90 7.14 -25.78
C ALA A 441 6.28 7.28 -26.47
N ASP A 442 7.32 7.70 -25.74
CA ASP A 442 8.71 7.67 -26.22
C ASP A 442 9.28 6.24 -26.31
N ASN A 443 8.55 5.25 -25.77
CA ASN A 443 8.91 3.84 -25.70
C ASN A 443 10.25 3.58 -24.99
N SER A 444 10.68 4.47 -24.08
CA SER A 444 11.97 4.39 -23.37
C SER A 444 12.08 3.17 -22.44
N ILE A 445 11.01 2.82 -21.72
CA ILE A 445 10.94 1.75 -20.71
C ILE A 445 9.92 0.66 -21.08
N GLY A 446 9.96 -0.48 -20.40
CA GLY A 446 9.15 -1.68 -20.69
C GLY A 446 7.72 -1.66 -20.14
N TRP A 447 7.01 -2.77 -20.36
CA TRP A 447 5.77 -3.08 -19.64
C TRP A 447 6.05 -3.24 -18.14
N ARG A 448 5.20 -2.68 -17.29
CA ARG A 448 5.45 -2.59 -15.84
C ARG A 448 4.25 -3.05 -15.02
N VAL A 449 4.53 -3.51 -13.81
CA VAL A 449 3.55 -3.94 -12.80
C VAL A 449 3.89 -3.24 -11.49
N GLU A 450 2.93 -2.56 -10.88
CA GLU A 450 3.11 -1.76 -9.67
C GLU A 450 2.29 -2.38 -8.54
N PHE A 451 2.97 -2.85 -7.48
CA PHE A 451 2.39 -3.43 -6.26
C PHE A 451 2.24 -2.32 -5.22
N ARG A 452 1.00 -1.99 -4.87
CA ARG A 452 0.59 -0.75 -4.16
C ARG A 452 -0.04 -0.88 -2.76
N PRO A 453 -0.41 -2.06 -2.21
CA PRO A 453 -1.23 -2.10 -0.99
C PRO A 453 -0.44 -1.87 0.29
N MET A 454 0.88 -2.07 0.32
CA MET A 454 1.68 -2.00 1.55
C MET A 454 1.61 -0.62 2.20
N GLU A 455 1.49 -0.59 3.52
CA GLU A 455 1.55 0.63 4.31
C GLU A 455 3.02 1.05 4.49
N ILE A 456 3.32 2.35 4.65
CA ILE A 456 4.71 2.75 4.94
C ILE A 456 5.08 2.33 6.37
N GLN A 457 6.28 1.80 6.53
CA GLN A 457 6.82 1.33 7.82
C GLN A 457 7.68 2.40 8.49
N ILE A 458 7.92 2.25 9.79
CA ILE A 458 8.56 3.30 10.60
C ILE A 458 10.04 3.46 10.24
N THR A 459 10.73 2.37 9.94
CA THR A 459 12.18 2.36 9.60
C THR A 459 12.44 2.12 8.11
N ASP A 460 13.60 2.58 7.63
CA ASP A 460 14.11 2.25 6.30
C ASP A 460 14.46 0.76 6.19
N PHE A 461 14.94 0.15 7.27
CA PHE A 461 15.09 -1.32 7.42
C PHE A 461 13.78 -2.08 7.13
N GLU A 462 12.66 -1.69 7.74
CA GLU A 462 11.38 -2.36 7.52
C GLU A 462 10.87 -2.19 6.08
N ASN A 463 10.95 -0.97 5.54
CA ASN A 463 10.51 -0.68 4.18
C ASN A 463 11.35 -1.46 3.16
N ALA A 464 12.67 -1.52 3.35
CA ALA A 464 13.57 -2.35 2.55
C ALA A 464 13.26 -3.85 2.70
N ALA A 465 12.94 -4.33 3.91
CA ALA A 465 12.61 -5.73 4.14
C ALA A 465 11.39 -6.19 3.31
N PHE A 466 10.30 -5.41 3.32
CA PHE A 466 9.11 -5.71 2.54
C PHE A 466 9.33 -5.53 1.02
N ALA A 467 10.08 -4.50 0.61
CA ALA A 467 10.47 -4.29 -0.79
C ALA A 467 11.27 -5.49 -1.34
N VAL A 468 12.30 -5.92 -0.60
CA VAL A 468 13.15 -7.07 -0.97
C VAL A 468 12.35 -8.38 -0.91
N PHE A 469 11.45 -8.56 0.05
CA PHE A 469 10.61 -9.75 0.13
C PHE A 469 9.68 -9.90 -1.08
N ILE A 470 8.96 -8.85 -1.49
CA ILE A 470 8.08 -8.96 -2.67
C ILE A 470 8.89 -9.20 -3.95
N VAL A 471 10.10 -8.65 -4.06
CA VAL A 471 11.05 -8.93 -5.17
C VAL A 471 11.57 -10.37 -5.14
N LEU A 472 11.85 -10.94 -3.98
CA LEU A 472 12.23 -12.35 -3.87
C LEU A 472 11.03 -13.26 -4.23
N ILE A 473 9.81 -12.88 -3.85
CA ILE A 473 8.59 -13.60 -4.22
C ILE A 473 8.35 -13.60 -5.74
N THR A 474 8.64 -12.52 -6.49
CA THR A 474 8.54 -12.55 -7.96
C THR A 474 9.51 -13.57 -8.57
N ARG A 475 10.74 -13.64 -8.04
CA ARG A 475 11.75 -14.62 -8.47
C ARG A 475 11.31 -16.05 -8.16
N VAL A 476 10.73 -16.30 -6.99
CA VAL A 476 10.17 -17.61 -6.58
C VAL A 476 9.02 -18.03 -7.50
N ILE A 477 8.06 -17.13 -7.76
CA ILE A 477 6.91 -17.38 -8.65
C ILE A 477 7.39 -17.86 -10.03
N LEU A 478 8.34 -17.14 -10.63
CA LEU A 478 8.86 -17.44 -11.97
C LEU A 478 9.80 -18.66 -11.99
N SER A 479 10.55 -18.93 -10.91
CA SER A 479 11.53 -20.03 -10.87
C SER A 479 10.91 -21.38 -10.56
N PHE A 480 9.82 -21.43 -9.80
CA PHE A 480 9.10 -22.66 -9.43
C PHE A 480 7.76 -22.83 -10.16
N ASP A 481 7.44 -21.94 -11.12
CA ASP A 481 6.16 -21.87 -11.86
C ASP A 481 4.93 -21.92 -10.94
N LEU A 482 4.94 -21.10 -9.89
CA LEU A 482 3.88 -21.11 -8.88
C LEU A 482 2.57 -20.50 -9.40
N ASN A 483 1.46 -21.09 -8.94
CA ASN A 483 0.11 -20.65 -9.20
C ASN A 483 -0.57 -20.15 -7.91
N PHE A 484 -0.95 -18.89 -7.89
CA PHE A 484 -1.66 -18.22 -6.80
C PHE A 484 -3.15 -17.97 -7.11
N TYR A 485 -3.64 -18.31 -8.31
CA TYR A 485 -5.02 -18.00 -8.72
C TYR A 485 -6.07 -18.58 -7.74
N ILE A 486 -6.92 -17.66 -7.29
CA ILE A 486 -8.19 -17.85 -6.58
C ILE A 486 -9.23 -16.90 -7.23
N PRO A 487 -10.55 -17.06 -7.02
CA PRO A 487 -11.53 -16.15 -7.62
C PRO A 487 -11.31 -14.69 -7.21
N ILE A 488 -11.42 -13.74 -8.15
CA ILE A 488 -11.10 -12.33 -7.88
C ILE A 488 -12.00 -11.72 -6.79
N LYS A 489 -13.26 -12.19 -6.67
CA LYS A 489 -14.17 -11.85 -5.55
C LYS A 489 -13.65 -12.31 -4.18
N LYS A 490 -12.82 -13.37 -4.12
CA LYS A 490 -12.12 -13.79 -2.89
C LYS A 490 -10.92 -12.91 -2.57
N VAL A 491 -10.27 -12.31 -3.57
CA VAL A 491 -9.30 -11.23 -3.34
C VAL A 491 -10.01 -9.97 -2.79
N ASP A 492 -11.23 -9.67 -3.26
CA ASP A 492 -12.06 -8.59 -2.69
C ASP A 492 -12.48 -8.87 -1.24
N GLU A 493 -13.02 -10.06 -0.94
CA GLU A 493 -13.34 -10.49 0.44
C GLU A 493 -12.10 -10.43 1.37
N ASN A 494 -10.92 -10.78 0.85
CA ASN A 494 -9.65 -10.68 1.58
C ASN A 494 -9.24 -9.22 1.83
N MET A 495 -9.47 -8.30 0.88
CA MET A 495 -9.14 -6.88 1.05
C MET A 495 -10.00 -6.21 2.12
N GLU A 496 -11.29 -6.56 2.21
CA GLU A 496 -12.12 -6.15 3.36
C GLU A 496 -11.63 -6.79 4.67
N THR A 497 -11.30 -8.08 4.65
CA THR A 497 -10.79 -8.83 5.82
C THR A 497 -9.50 -8.22 6.40
N ALA A 498 -8.63 -7.68 5.54
CA ALA A 498 -7.37 -7.02 5.94
C ALA A 498 -7.56 -5.76 6.80
N HIS A 499 -8.75 -5.17 6.84
CA HIS A 499 -9.01 -3.94 7.60
C HIS A 499 -9.21 -4.15 9.10
N ALA A 500 -9.60 -5.36 9.53
CA ALA A 500 -9.90 -5.62 10.93
C ALA A 500 -8.69 -5.31 11.83
N ARG A 501 -8.92 -4.74 13.00
CA ARG A 501 -7.87 -4.63 14.03
C ARG A 501 -7.28 -6.00 14.34
N ASP A 502 -5.97 -6.07 14.41
CA ASP A 502 -5.18 -7.30 14.49
C ASP A 502 -5.56 -8.34 13.39
N ALA A 503 -5.81 -7.91 12.15
CA ALA A 503 -6.15 -8.82 11.04
C ALA A 503 -5.11 -9.93 10.83
N VAL A 504 -3.83 -9.57 10.83
CA VAL A 504 -2.68 -10.49 10.78
C VAL A 504 -2.68 -11.50 11.95
N LEU A 505 -3.12 -11.04 13.13
CA LEU A 505 -3.35 -11.80 14.37
C LEU A 505 -4.49 -12.83 14.32
N THR A 506 -5.64 -12.38 13.82
CA THR A 506 -6.96 -12.94 14.21
C THR A 506 -7.84 -13.40 13.05
N ARG A 507 -7.44 -13.11 11.80
CA ARG A 507 -8.23 -13.42 10.61
C ARG A 507 -7.56 -14.50 9.77
N LYS A 508 -8.40 -15.23 9.04
CA LYS A 508 -7.98 -16.10 7.95
C LYS A 508 -8.43 -15.48 6.63
N PHE A 509 -7.62 -15.67 5.60
CA PHE A 509 -7.77 -15.16 4.25
C PHE A 509 -7.89 -16.34 3.29
N TYR A 510 -8.70 -16.21 2.25
CA TYR A 510 -8.77 -17.21 1.18
C TYR A 510 -7.44 -17.25 0.44
N PHE A 511 -6.82 -18.41 0.39
CA PHE A 511 -5.51 -18.60 -0.22
C PHE A 511 -5.43 -19.95 -0.94
N ARG A 512 -4.62 -20.00 -2.00
CA ARG A 512 -4.37 -21.21 -2.78
C ARG A 512 -3.91 -22.34 -1.86
N ARG A 513 -4.55 -23.52 -1.93
CA ARG A 513 -4.09 -24.74 -1.21
C ARG A 513 -2.75 -25.21 -1.75
N ASN A 514 -2.70 -25.47 -3.05
CA ASN A 514 -1.56 -26.07 -3.74
C ASN A 514 -0.99 -25.07 -4.76
N LEU A 515 0.21 -24.54 -4.45
CA LEU A 515 0.93 -23.54 -5.26
C LEU A 515 1.65 -24.16 -6.47
N PHE A 516 2.15 -25.39 -6.35
CA PHE A 516 2.96 -26.04 -7.38
C PHE A 516 2.09 -26.58 -8.54
N PRO A 517 2.62 -26.65 -9.78
CA PRO A 517 1.94 -27.32 -10.89
C PRO A 517 1.66 -28.79 -10.57
N THR A 518 0.44 -29.27 -10.84
CA THR A 518 0.06 -30.67 -10.62
C THR A 518 0.97 -31.60 -11.43
N ALA A 519 1.65 -32.53 -10.77
CA ALA A 519 2.52 -33.48 -11.45
C ALA A 519 1.73 -34.36 -12.44
N ARG A 520 2.25 -34.58 -13.65
CA ARG A 520 1.66 -35.54 -14.58
C ARG A 520 1.74 -36.95 -13.98
N PRO A 521 0.66 -37.76 -13.98
CA PRO A 521 0.77 -39.17 -13.63
C PRO A 521 1.74 -39.86 -14.60
N SER A 522 2.73 -40.59 -14.06
CA SER A 522 3.82 -41.19 -14.83
C SER A 522 3.31 -42.30 -15.74
N ARG A 523 2.98 -41.95 -17.00
CA ARG A 523 2.76 -42.92 -18.07
C ARG A 523 4.10 -43.42 -18.56
N SER A 524 4.44 -44.65 -18.19
CA SER A 524 5.57 -45.37 -18.77
C SER A 524 5.29 -45.73 -20.24
N GLY A 525 6.12 -45.23 -21.15
CA GLY A 525 6.17 -45.71 -22.54
C GLY A 525 6.03 -44.63 -23.62
N SER A 526 6.89 -44.78 -24.64
CA SER A 526 6.97 -44.00 -25.90
C SER A 526 7.46 -42.55 -25.79
N SER A 527 8.46 -42.24 -26.62
CA SER A 527 9.15 -40.95 -26.67
C SER A 527 8.71 -40.08 -27.85
N THR A 528 7.97 -39.01 -27.60
CA THR A 528 7.81 -37.88 -28.52
C THR A 528 7.89 -36.56 -27.75
N PRO A 529 8.63 -35.54 -28.24
CA PRO A 529 8.72 -34.25 -27.58
C PRO A 529 7.45 -33.43 -27.86
N VAL A 530 6.51 -33.44 -26.91
CA VAL A 530 5.32 -32.57 -26.94
C VAL A 530 5.54 -31.39 -25.99
N ALA A 531 5.37 -30.17 -26.49
CA ALA A 531 5.59 -28.94 -25.75
C ALA A 531 4.85 -28.93 -24.38
N SER A 532 5.55 -28.49 -23.34
CA SER A 532 5.13 -28.58 -21.95
C SER A 532 4.10 -27.51 -21.57
N ARG A 533 2.84 -27.69 -22.01
CA ARG A 533 1.72 -27.06 -21.30
C ARG A 533 1.59 -27.65 -19.89
N PRO A 534 1.44 -26.83 -18.84
CA PRO A 534 0.94 -27.28 -17.54
C PRO A 534 -0.43 -27.98 -17.71
N PRO A 535 -0.78 -28.96 -16.87
CA PRO A 535 -2.13 -29.49 -16.85
C PRO A 535 -3.10 -28.41 -16.36
N THR A 536 -4.21 -28.23 -17.08
CA THR A 536 -5.34 -27.43 -16.60
C THR A 536 -5.89 -28.06 -15.31
N PRO A 537 -6.26 -27.28 -14.27
CA PRO A 537 -6.85 -27.83 -13.04
C PRO A 537 -8.10 -28.68 -13.33
N THR A 538 -8.21 -29.82 -12.64
CA THR A 538 -9.32 -30.77 -12.81
C THR A 538 -10.10 -30.94 -11.50
N GLY A 539 -11.23 -30.26 -11.38
CA GLY A 539 -12.12 -30.36 -10.22
C GLY A 539 -13.00 -29.11 -10.04
N PRO A 540 -13.82 -29.06 -8.98
CA PRO A 540 -14.40 -27.83 -8.45
C PRO A 540 -13.35 -26.73 -8.22
N VAL A 541 -13.78 -25.48 -8.29
CA VAL A 541 -12.91 -24.30 -8.06
C VAL A 541 -12.60 -24.14 -6.56
N GLU A 542 -13.61 -24.42 -5.73
CA GLU A 542 -13.54 -24.30 -4.26
C GLU A 542 -12.48 -25.22 -3.64
N ASP A 543 -12.20 -26.36 -4.29
CA ASP A 543 -11.21 -27.34 -3.86
C ASP A 543 -9.76 -26.85 -4.09
N GLU A 544 -9.55 -25.76 -4.84
CA GLU A 544 -8.21 -25.22 -5.12
C GLU A 544 -7.71 -24.22 -4.05
N TYR A 545 -8.58 -23.79 -3.12
CA TYR A 545 -8.25 -22.77 -2.12
C TYR A 545 -8.88 -23.06 -0.74
N ARG A 546 -8.42 -22.37 0.31
CA ARG A 546 -8.94 -22.45 1.68
C ARG A 546 -8.65 -21.20 2.51
N LEU A 547 -9.30 -21.07 3.66
CA LEU A 547 -9.00 -20.03 4.65
C LEU A 547 -7.71 -20.37 5.42
N MET A 548 -6.69 -19.51 5.31
CA MET A 548 -5.41 -19.59 6.04
C MET A 548 -5.11 -18.29 6.78
N SER A 549 -4.53 -18.36 7.98
CA SER A 549 -3.97 -17.21 8.69
C SER A 549 -2.72 -16.67 8.00
N VAL A 550 -2.32 -15.43 8.30
CA VAL A 550 -1.08 -14.87 7.74
C VAL A 550 0.15 -15.65 8.22
N ASN A 551 0.14 -16.22 9.44
CA ASN A 551 1.20 -17.11 9.90
C ASN A 551 1.33 -18.37 9.03
N GLU A 552 0.21 -19.04 8.72
CA GLU A 552 0.18 -20.21 7.82
C GLU A 552 0.68 -19.85 6.40
N ILE A 553 0.23 -18.71 5.84
CA ILE A 553 0.63 -18.26 4.50
C ILE A 553 2.12 -17.88 4.45
N ILE A 554 2.62 -17.10 5.41
CA ILE A 554 3.99 -16.58 5.37
C ILE A 554 5.01 -17.64 5.81
N ASN A 555 4.73 -18.41 6.86
CA ASN A 555 5.69 -19.29 7.51
C ASN A 555 5.46 -20.79 7.29
N GLY A 556 4.29 -21.17 6.78
CA GLY A 556 3.90 -22.56 6.56
C GLY A 556 3.11 -23.14 7.73
N THR A 557 2.29 -24.15 7.45
CA THR A 557 1.39 -24.76 8.46
C THR A 557 2.15 -25.47 9.58
N ALA A 558 3.27 -26.13 9.30
CA ALA A 558 4.12 -26.72 10.34
C ALA A 558 4.69 -25.68 11.33
N TYR A 559 5.18 -24.54 10.82
CA TYR A 559 5.64 -23.43 11.66
C TYR A 559 4.50 -22.82 12.49
N ALA A 560 3.34 -22.62 11.86
CA ALA A 560 2.15 -22.12 12.56
C ALA A 560 1.71 -23.07 13.69
N LYS A 561 1.66 -24.38 13.44
CA LYS A 561 1.33 -25.42 14.44
C LYS A 561 2.38 -25.51 15.57
N ALA A 562 3.67 -25.29 15.28
CA ALA A 562 4.73 -25.25 16.30
C ALA A 562 4.69 -23.98 17.17
N THR A 563 4.39 -22.82 16.58
CA THR A 563 4.28 -21.55 17.32
C THR A 563 3.01 -21.47 18.17
N SER A 564 1.86 -22.00 17.70
CA SER A 564 0.59 -21.96 18.45
C SER A 564 0.54 -22.94 19.63
N SER A 565 1.32 -24.02 19.60
CA SER A 565 1.43 -25.01 20.67
C SER A 565 2.42 -24.62 21.79
N SER A 566 3.15 -23.51 21.61
CA SER A 566 4.12 -22.99 22.59
C SER A 566 3.45 -21.94 23.50
N PRO A 567 3.32 -22.17 24.83
CA PRO A 567 2.74 -21.18 25.74
C PRO A 567 3.62 -19.91 25.83
N PRO A 568 3.04 -18.71 26.00
CA PRO A 568 3.83 -17.50 26.26
C PRO A 568 4.55 -17.64 27.62
N SER A 569 5.88 -17.74 27.58
CA SER A 569 6.71 -18.03 28.74
C SER A 569 6.85 -16.82 29.67
N SER A 570 6.01 -16.77 30.71
CA SER A 570 6.25 -15.88 31.84
C SER A 570 7.47 -16.34 32.65
N SER A 571 8.34 -15.40 33.00
CA SER A 571 9.61 -15.68 33.66
C SER A 571 9.46 -15.91 35.16
N SER A 572 9.67 -17.14 35.62
CA SER A 572 10.03 -17.45 37.00
C SER A 572 10.80 -18.78 37.08
N SER A 573 11.66 -18.93 38.09
CA SER A 573 12.61 -20.03 38.22
C SER A 573 12.30 -20.95 39.40
N SER A 574 12.41 -22.28 39.23
CA SER A 574 13.09 -23.18 40.20
C SER A 574 12.99 -24.69 39.87
N SER A 575 14.15 -25.36 39.99
CA SER A 575 14.40 -26.74 40.46
C SER A 575 13.43 -27.93 40.16
N SER A 576 13.92 -28.81 39.26
CA SER A 576 14.09 -30.28 39.45
C SER A 576 12.91 -31.21 39.85
N SER A 577 12.52 -32.12 38.94
CA SER A 577 12.54 -33.62 39.08
C SER A 577 11.69 -34.31 38.00
N PRO A 578 12.00 -35.56 37.58
CA PRO A 578 11.27 -36.25 36.50
C PRO A 578 9.95 -36.91 36.97
N PRO A 579 8.89 -36.96 36.13
CA PRO A 579 7.58 -37.49 36.50
C PRO A 579 7.50 -39.03 36.45
N LEU A 580 6.79 -39.64 37.41
CA LEU A 580 6.44 -41.06 37.36
C LEU A 580 5.29 -41.34 36.39
N LYS A 581 5.32 -42.53 35.77
CA LYS A 581 4.24 -43.06 34.93
C LYS A 581 2.91 -43.15 35.71
N ARG A 582 1.85 -42.50 35.21
CA ARG A 582 0.45 -42.81 35.59
C ARG A 582 -0.27 -43.58 34.47
N ARG A 583 -1.21 -44.44 34.87
CA ARG A 583 -1.94 -45.37 33.99
C ARG A 583 -2.91 -44.64 33.06
N LYS A 584 -3.09 -45.18 31.85
CA LYS A 584 -4.27 -44.90 31.02
C LYS A 584 -5.55 -45.28 31.79
N THR A 585 -6.58 -44.46 31.66
CA THR A 585 -7.99 -44.81 31.89
C THR A 585 -8.79 -44.26 30.72
N SER A 586 -9.57 -45.12 30.08
CA SER A 586 -10.29 -44.85 28.84
C SER A 586 -11.64 -44.17 29.09
N SER A 587 -11.97 -43.15 28.30
CA SER A 587 -13.33 -42.63 28.17
C SER A 587 -13.49 -41.99 26.79
N SER A 588 -14.35 -42.57 25.95
CA SER A 588 -14.96 -41.99 24.74
C SER A 588 -14.05 -41.08 23.90
N GLU A 589 -13.35 -41.67 22.93
CA GLU A 589 -12.93 -40.94 21.74
C GLU A 589 -14.19 -40.42 21.03
N VAL A 590 -14.29 -39.10 20.85
CA VAL A 590 -15.10 -38.51 19.79
C VAL A 590 -14.17 -38.44 18.59
N GLU A 591 -14.52 -39.14 17.52
CA GLU A 591 -13.82 -39.03 16.23
C GLU A 591 -14.22 -37.69 15.57
N ASP A 592 -13.63 -36.60 16.07
CA ASP A 592 -13.50 -35.39 15.26
C ASP A 592 -12.68 -35.78 14.02
N ASN A 593 -13.34 -35.76 12.86
CA ASN A 593 -12.67 -36.01 11.58
C ASN A 593 -11.82 -34.78 11.24
N GLU A 594 -10.62 -34.72 11.81
CA GLU A 594 -9.54 -33.92 11.24
C GLU A 594 -9.26 -34.48 9.83
N GLU A 595 -9.79 -33.81 8.81
CA GLU A 595 -9.28 -33.97 7.43
C GLU A 595 -7.75 -33.78 7.49
N GLU A 596 -6.98 -34.62 6.80
CA GLU A 596 -5.52 -34.50 6.77
C GLU A 596 -5.13 -33.14 6.15
N ASP A 597 -4.87 -32.18 7.04
CA ASP A 597 -4.91 -30.76 6.77
C ASP A 597 -3.68 -30.30 5.96
N GLU A 598 -3.76 -30.51 4.63
CA GLU A 598 -2.69 -30.42 3.62
C GLU A 598 -1.57 -29.42 3.98
N GLU A 599 -0.35 -29.92 4.11
CA GLU A 599 0.79 -29.13 4.58
C GLU A 599 1.15 -28.01 3.59
N PHE A 600 0.74 -26.78 3.91
CA PHE A 600 1.11 -25.60 3.14
C PHE A 600 2.55 -25.18 3.50
N PRO A 601 3.46 -24.98 2.52
CA PRO A 601 4.89 -24.81 2.76
C PRO A 601 5.29 -23.44 3.34
N GLY A 602 4.49 -22.39 3.10
CA GLY A 602 4.83 -21.03 3.53
C GLY A 602 5.67 -20.25 2.51
N LEU A 603 5.42 -18.95 2.37
CA LEU A 603 6.13 -18.11 1.41
C LEU A 603 7.60 -17.87 1.77
N ILE A 604 7.96 -17.75 3.05
CA ILE A 604 9.36 -17.59 3.48
C ILE A 604 10.17 -18.87 3.24
N PRO A 605 9.72 -20.08 3.63
CA PRO A 605 10.40 -21.32 3.25
C PRO A 605 10.61 -21.51 1.74
N LEU A 606 9.68 -21.03 0.89
CA LEU A 606 9.87 -21.03 -0.57
C LEU A 606 10.95 -20.03 -1.02
N VAL A 607 11.03 -18.84 -0.41
CA VAL A 607 12.12 -17.88 -0.64
C VAL A 607 13.47 -18.42 -0.16
N GLU A 608 13.51 -19.07 1.01
CA GLU A 608 14.71 -19.71 1.55
C GLU A 608 15.18 -20.85 0.63
N SER A 609 14.28 -21.74 0.22
CA SER A 609 14.58 -22.81 -0.75
C SER A 609 15.07 -22.28 -2.11
N TYR A 610 14.53 -21.14 -2.57
CA TYR A 610 15.02 -20.49 -3.79
C TYR A 610 16.44 -19.95 -3.59
N LEU A 611 16.68 -19.17 -2.51
CA LEU A 611 17.99 -18.61 -2.16
C LEU A 611 19.07 -19.68 -1.96
N ASP A 612 18.69 -20.86 -1.48
CA ASP A 612 19.61 -21.99 -1.28
C ASP A 612 19.82 -22.82 -2.56
N SER A 613 18.96 -22.64 -3.59
CA SER A 613 19.12 -23.26 -4.92
C SER A 613 19.99 -22.44 -5.89
N VAL A 614 20.19 -21.15 -5.59
CA VAL A 614 21.00 -20.22 -6.41
C VAL A 614 22.32 -19.87 -5.71
N ASN A 615 23.34 -19.48 -6.49
CA ASN A 615 24.68 -19.21 -5.97
C ASN A 615 24.78 -17.82 -5.30
N VAL A 616 24.13 -17.65 -4.15
CA VAL A 616 24.21 -16.44 -3.30
C VAL A 616 25.35 -16.61 -2.30
N ASP A 617 26.19 -15.58 -2.14
CA ASP A 617 27.26 -15.65 -1.13
C ASP A 617 26.72 -15.57 0.31
N VAL A 618 27.47 -16.16 1.24
CA VAL A 618 27.05 -16.34 2.64
C VAL A 618 26.74 -15.00 3.31
N ALA A 619 27.51 -13.94 3.04
CA ALA A 619 27.28 -12.63 3.65
C ALA A 619 25.97 -12.01 3.14
N THR A 620 25.69 -12.12 1.84
CA THR A 620 24.39 -11.71 1.28
C THR A 620 23.24 -12.56 1.81
N ARG A 621 23.38 -13.89 1.86
CA ARG A 621 22.35 -14.81 2.40
C ARG A 621 22.01 -14.52 3.87
N CYS A 622 23.02 -14.22 4.69
CA CYS A 622 22.82 -13.84 6.10
C CYS A 622 22.10 -12.49 6.25
N GLN A 623 22.43 -11.48 5.46
CA GLN A 623 21.74 -10.18 5.52
C GLN A 623 20.28 -10.30 5.06
N LEU A 624 20.01 -11.01 3.96
CA LEU A 624 18.64 -11.29 3.50
C LEU A 624 17.82 -12.05 4.55
N ALA A 625 18.45 -12.96 5.31
CA ALA A 625 17.77 -13.65 6.42
C ALA A 625 17.27 -12.68 7.51
N THR A 626 17.91 -11.52 7.74
CA THR A 626 17.41 -10.52 8.71
C THR A 626 16.11 -9.85 8.27
N TYR A 627 15.93 -9.63 6.96
CA TYR A 627 14.66 -9.14 6.41
C TYR A 627 13.56 -10.21 6.52
N LEU A 628 13.89 -11.46 6.23
CA LEU A 628 12.94 -12.58 6.34
C LEU A 628 12.53 -12.86 7.79
N ASP A 629 13.44 -12.74 8.75
CA ASP A 629 13.15 -12.93 10.18
C ASP A 629 12.14 -11.90 10.72
N LEU A 630 12.29 -10.61 10.35
CA LEU A 630 11.30 -9.56 10.67
C LEU A 630 9.89 -9.95 10.19
N ILE A 631 9.77 -10.42 8.95
CA ILE A 631 8.49 -10.75 8.32
C ILE A 631 7.92 -12.04 8.91
N ARG A 632 8.75 -13.06 9.16
CA ARG A 632 8.43 -14.31 9.86
C ARG A 632 7.83 -14.04 11.24
N LYS A 633 8.45 -13.11 11.99
CA LYS A 633 8.05 -12.74 13.35
C LYS A 633 6.82 -11.83 13.40
N ARG A 634 6.63 -10.94 12.43
CA ARG A 634 5.39 -10.15 12.30
C ARG A 634 4.19 -11.02 11.92
N ALA A 635 4.37 -11.98 11.02
CA ALA A 635 3.31 -12.90 10.63
C ALA A 635 2.89 -13.89 11.74
N SER A 636 3.79 -14.17 12.70
CA SER A 636 3.53 -15.05 13.85
C SER A 636 3.19 -14.31 15.15
N GLY A 637 3.30 -12.97 15.18
CA GLY A 637 3.00 -12.14 16.36
C GLY A 637 4.10 -12.07 17.42
N GLU A 638 5.27 -12.68 17.17
CA GLU A 638 6.48 -12.44 17.98
C GLU A 638 6.89 -10.97 17.90
N LEU A 639 6.78 -10.36 16.71
CA LEU A 639 6.85 -8.91 16.52
C LEU A 639 5.47 -8.35 16.14
N TRP A 640 5.29 -7.07 16.42
CA TRP A 640 4.09 -6.31 16.16
C TRP A 640 4.17 -5.58 14.82
N THR A 641 3.02 -5.34 14.22
CA THR A 641 2.88 -4.35 13.14
C THR A 641 2.98 -2.93 13.70
N ALA A 642 3.27 -1.94 12.86
CA ALA A 642 3.33 -0.54 13.27
C ALA A 642 2.00 -0.07 13.89
N ALA A 643 0.85 -0.52 13.38
CA ALA A 643 -0.46 -0.20 13.95
C ALA A 643 -0.61 -0.75 15.39
N ARG A 644 -0.20 -2.00 15.63
CA ARG A 644 -0.26 -2.60 16.96
C ARG A 644 0.70 -1.94 17.94
N TRP A 645 1.89 -1.51 17.50
CA TRP A 645 2.81 -0.71 18.31
C TRP A 645 2.24 0.68 18.64
N ILE A 646 1.70 1.43 17.67
CA ILE A 646 1.06 2.73 17.91
C ILE A 646 -0.12 2.60 18.90
N ARG A 647 -0.92 1.54 18.79
CA ARG A 647 -1.99 1.25 19.76
C ARG A 647 -1.45 1.03 21.17
N HIS A 648 -0.39 0.24 21.30
CA HIS A 648 0.27 -0.02 22.60
C HIS A 648 0.84 1.27 23.18
N PHE A 649 1.53 2.08 22.38
CA PHE A 649 2.06 3.40 22.76
C PHE A 649 0.95 4.31 23.32
N VAL A 650 -0.12 4.52 22.55
CA VAL A 650 -1.30 5.31 23.00
C VAL A 650 -1.91 4.70 24.28
N ALA A 651 -2.10 3.38 24.32
CA ALA A 651 -2.70 2.69 25.47
C ALA A 651 -1.83 2.69 26.74
N ARG A 652 -0.57 3.12 26.67
CA ARG A 652 0.38 3.22 27.78
C ARG A 652 0.73 4.67 28.14
N HIS A 653 0.37 5.63 27.28
CA HIS A 653 0.68 7.05 27.45
C HIS A 653 0.00 7.66 28.69
N PRO A 654 0.70 8.47 29.52
CA PRO A 654 0.12 9.04 30.75
C PRO A 654 -1.13 9.92 30.54
N GLU A 655 -1.21 10.61 29.40
CA GLU A 655 -2.39 11.43 29.05
C GLU A 655 -3.62 10.62 28.61
N TYR A 656 -3.47 9.33 28.27
CA TYR A 656 -4.53 8.55 27.64
C TYR A 656 -5.58 8.07 28.65
N LYS A 657 -6.85 8.43 28.40
CA LYS A 657 -7.92 8.32 29.41
C LYS A 657 -8.76 7.05 29.31
N ARG A 658 -8.46 6.13 28.37
CA ARG A 658 -9.32 5.00 27.95
C ARG A 658 -10.61 5.45 27.22
N ASP A 659 -10.57 6.58 26.53
CA ASP A 659 -11.70 7.22 25.84
C ASP A 659 -11.57 7.22 24.30
N SER A 660 -10.55 6.54 23.78
CA SER A 660 -10.12 6.54 22.36
C SER A 660 -9.60 7.88 21.82
N VAL A 661 -9.37 8.90 22.66
CA VAL A 661 -8.82 10.19 22.21
C VAL A 661 -7.28 10.15 22.12
N VAL A 662 -6.74 10.63 21.00
CA VAL A 662 -5.29 10.84 20.77
C VAL A 662 -5.02 12.35 20.76
N GLY A 663 -4.61 12.87 21.93
CA GLY A 663 -4.42 14.30 22.19
C GLY A 663 -3.13 14.91 21.63
N GLU A 664 -2.87 16.19 21.95
CA GLU A 664 -1.70 16.93 21.45
C GLU A 664 -0.39 16.28 21.94
N GLY A 665 -0.25 16.05 23.25
CA GLY A 665 0.93 15.44 23.86
C GLY A 665 1.17 14.01 23.36
N ILE A 666 0.14 13.15 23.40
CA ILE A 666 0.18 11.79 22.81
C ILE A 666 0.71 11.79 21.37
N THR A 667 0.32 12.78 20.55
CA THR A 667 0.77 12.92 19.16
C THR A 667 2.20 13.43 19.07
N ARG A 668 2.57 14.42 19.90
CA ARG A 668 3.93 14.97 19.99
C ARG A 668 4.93 13.90 20.40
N ASP A 669 4.61 13.09 21.41
CA ASP A 669 5.51 12.06 21.94
C ASP A 669 5.60 10.84 21.01
N LEU A 670 4.52 10.49 20.30
CA LEU A 670 4.58 9.48 19.24
C LEU A 670 5.49 9.93 18.07
N VAL A 671 5.40 11.20 17.66
CA VAL A 671 6.29 11.73 16.61
C VAL A 671 7.73 11.88 17.10
N ALA A 672 7.95 12.28 18.36
CA ALA A 672 9.28 12.31 18.97
C ALA A 672 9.92 10.91 18.96
N ALA A 673 9.16 9.87 19.29
CA ALA A 673 9.62 8.48 19.21
C ALA A 673 9.99 8.07 17.78
N VAL A 674 9.16 8.39 16.78
CA VAL A 674 9.44 8.08 15.36
C VAL A 674 10.66 8.85 14.83
N VAL A 675 10.81 10.13 15.17
CA VAL A 675 12.01 10.93 14.83
C VAL A 675 13.26 10.29 15.43
N ARG A 676 13.25 9.97 16.73
CA ARG A 676 14.38 9.35 17.43
C ARG A 676 14.77 7.98 16.86
N ILE A 677 13.78 7.15 16.50
CA ILE A 677 14.02 5.87 15.80
C ILE A 677 14.73 6.11 14.45
N GLY A 678 14.23 7.05 13.64
CA GLY A 678 14.85 7.40 12.35
C GLY A 678 16.24 8.02 12.49
N GLU A 679 16.50 8.80 13.54
CA GLU A 679 17.82 9.36 13.85
C GLU A 679 18.81 8.28 14.32
N CYS A 680 18.40 7.32 15.14
CA CYS A 680 19.23 6.17 15.49
C CYS A 680 19.60 5.33 14.26
N GLU A 681 18.66 5.14 13.34
CA GLU A 681 18.87 4.44 12.08
C GLU A 681 19.83 5.18 11.13
N VAL A 682 19.61 6.48 10.90
CA VAL A 682 20.44 7.32 10.02
C VAL A 682 21.89 7.44 10.50
N ASN A 683 22.11 7.45 11.83
CA ASN A 683 23.43 7.53 12.43
C ASN A 683 24.07 6.13 12.67
N GLY A 684 23.51 5.05 12.11
CA GLY A 684 24.10 3.71 12.18
C GLY A 684 24.14 3.09 13.59
N ARG A 685 23.43 3.66 14.58
CA ARG A 685 23.50 3.28 16.00
C ARG A 685 22.73 1.99 16.35
N GLY A 686 22.15 1.32 15.33
CA GLY A 686 21.23 0.20 15.50
C GLY A 686 19.96 0.62 16.26
N PHE A 687 19.19 -0.36 16.73
CA PHE A 687 17.95 -0.09 17.48
C PHE A 687 18.10 -0.27 19.00
N ARG A 688 19.26 -0.73 19.48
CA ARG A 688 19.51 -0.99 20.91
C ARG A 688 19.39 0.27 21.77
N GLY A 689 19.82 1.43 21.26
CA GLY A 689 19.74 2.71 21.96
C GLY A 689 18.32 3.24 22.21
N VAL A 690 17.30 2.68 21.56
CA VAL A 690 15.88 2.96 21.85
C VAL A 690 15.18 1.82 22.60
N CYS A 691 15.76 0.62 22.65
CA CYS A 691 15.19 -0.58 23.28
C CYS A 691 15.55 -0.70 24.77
N GLY A 692 14.86 0.00 25.67
CA GLY A 692 14.93 -0.33 27.11
C GLY A 692 14.48 0.77 28.09
N ALA A 693 13.97 0.35 29.26
CA ALA A 693 13.57 1.23 30.35
C ALA A 693 14.77 1.69 31.22
N GLY A 694 15.79 2.26 30.59
CA GLY A 694 16.96 2.83 31.23
C GLY A 694 17.52 3.99 30.40
N GLU A 695 18.38 4.80 31.02
CA GLU A 695 19.11 5.87 30.33
C GLU A 695 19.93 5.28 29.17
N GLY A 696 19.64 5.70 27.93
CA GLY A 696 20.49 5.42 26.78
C GLY A 696 21.83 6.14 26.86
N GLU A 697 22.71 5.96 25.87
CA GLU A 697 24.03 6.64 25.84
C GLU A 697 23.93 8.18 25.90
N ASP A 698 22.79 8.74 25.46
CA ASP A 698 22.46 10.17 25.50
C ASP A 698 21.66 10.60 26.75
N GLY A 699 21.40 9.69 27.71
CA GLY A 699 20.64 9.97 28.95
C GLY A 699 19.10 9.92 28.81
N GLU A 700 18.57 9.54 27.65
CA GLU A 700 17.12 9.49 27.38
C GLU A 700 16.52 8.09 27.63
N GLU A 701 15.33 8.03 28.24
CA GLU A 701 14.53 6.78 28.38
C GLU A 701 14.24 6.14 27.01
N GLY A 702 14.16 4.81 26.93
CA GLY A 702 13.82 4.09 25.69
C GLY A 702 12.36 4.28 25.22
N VAL A 703 12.09 3.89 23.98
CA VAL A 703 10.76 4.01 23.37
C VAL A 703 9.89 2.81 23.74
N GLU A 704 8.79 3.05 24.45
CA GLU A 704 7.83 2.02 24.89
C GLU A 704 7.41 1.07 23.75
N GLY A 705 7.73 -0.23 23.91
CA GLY A 705 7.33 -1.29 22.99
C GLY A 705 8.11 -1.38 21.69
N VAL A 706 9.17 -0.59 21.48
CA VAL A 706 9.96 -0.61 20.22
C VAL A 706 10.70 -1.94 20.02
N GLU A 707 11.06 -2.62 21.12
CA GLU A 707 11.61 -3.97 21.11
C GLU A 707 10.63 -5.00 20.53
N ARG A 708 9.32 -4.78 20.68
CA ARG A 708 8.26 -5.57 20.04
C ARG A 708 7.97 -5.15 18.60
N LEU A 709 8.39 -3.96 18.17
CA LEU A 709 8.25 -3.49 16.78
C LEU A 709 9.40 -3.99 15.89
N LEU A 710 10.64 -3.92 16.40
CA LEU A 710 11.89 -4.10 15.64
C LEU A 710 12.79 -5.26 16.12
N GLY A 711 12.50 -5.88 17.27
CA GLY A 711 13.13 -7.13 17.70
C GLY A 711 14.54 -7.05 18.28
N GLY A 712 15.13 -5.86 18.45
CA GLY A 712 16.35 -5.62 19.26
C GLY A 712 17.67 -6.27 18.78
N PHE A 713 17.66 -7.07 17.72
CA PHE A 713 18.82 -7.84 17.23
C PHE A 713 19.54 -7.26 16.00
N ARG A 714 19.39 -5.95 15.76
CA ARG A 714 20.37 -5.12 15.04
C ARG A 714 20.99 -4.13 16.04
#